data_AF-A0A962XLJ9-F1
#
_entry.id   AF-A0A962XLJ9-F1
#
_cell.length_a   1.000
_cell.length_b   1.000
_cell.length_c   1.000
_cell.angle_alpha   90.00
_cell.angle_beta   90.00
_cell.angle_gamma   90.00
#
_symmetry.space_group_name_H-M   'P 1'
#
loop_
_entity.id
_entity.type
_entity.pdbx_description
1 polymer ?
#
loop_
_entity_poly.entity_id
_entity_poly.type
_entity_poly.pdbx_seq_one_letter_code
_entity_poly.pdbx_strand_id
1 'polypeptide(L)'
;MLDQAAVKTLVSPTVITEPDSQRFLLDPGPFYRRLREDHPVVPARLPRWRQGWLITRYEDVATVLRDLRFVSDFRLALSPEQQRHSRPPVPKILSTLADNLLSLEGDRHQRVRALVAKAFTPRRIERMRERIHELAAELLDARAGASHMDLLRDYATPIPTRIILEMLGIEEGTEIYTTHRRAEALIALVEDLRAAWWAAPGAVMFFRSVRRLIRERRKQPRDDLLSHLIQAEEAGDTLSENELFATVVLLILAGHETTVNLIGIGMLALIQNPAQLARLRNEPALMPSAVEELLRYVSPLRSALRFTREEVTLSGVTIPQGAPVAAVILSANRDEQVFHDPETLDIARNPNRHLSLGTGRHFCLGATLARMEAEIALSTLLQRTVDLRLTVDPRACGWRSRLGLRMISSLPLSVHWRDDRHPARQPASSSDASNREDGAVKPVQPRPANSSLPAEPKHAAFIMDPFPYYERLRAEQPVIQRPFRRWRHGWQVLRYTDVETVLKDPRFCSDYRNALTPEQQRRLPAQIPGFLKPLRNNLLTIDGQRHARIRALAVRAFTPGRIEAMRPRIERLTEELLDAQHGRRRIDLVRDYATPLPTTVILDLLGVSGADVQAPRRWALALTSTLQNPVHLVWAAPQIFRLFKCIRDLIRARRREPRDDLLSSLLHAGEDGEALTNDELFATVMLLLLAGHETTANLIGMGILALLQSPGQLERLREDETLIRPGVEELMRFVSPVRFVTRFTREEVTLSGVTIPQGAPVAAVLLSANRDAAIFAEPDRLDVGRRPNRHLAFGGGPHYCLGAALARLEAEVALSALLRRTGDLRLAIASVDCGWQFRLGLRMISRLPVTIGHWQDTAATHRQ
;
A
#
# COMPACT_ATOMS: atom_id res chain seq x y z
N MET A 1 4.65 -5.54 33.59
CA MET A 1 4.41 -4.30 34.36
C MET A 1 3.53 -3.39 33.55
N LEU A 2 2.40 -2.99 34.14
CA LEU A 2 1.34 -2.18 33.54
C LEU A 2 1.90 -0.82 33.09
N ASP A 3 1.42 -0.32 31.96
CA ASP A 3 1.68 1.04 31.48
C ASP A 3 0.93 2.03 32.39
N GLN A 4 1.47 2.22 33.59
CA GLN A 4 0.93 3.12 34.61
C GLN A 4 0.99 4.60 34.17
N ALA A 5 1.72 4.92 33.09
CA ALA A 5 1.82 6.28 32.57
C ALA A 5 0.57 6.71 31.80
N ALA A 6 -0.08 5.80 31.06
CA ALA A 6 -1.36 6.09 30.39
C ALA A 6 -2.56 6.13 31.37
N VAL A 7 -2.37 5.65 32.61
CA VAL A 7 -3.41 5.49 33.63
C VAL A 7 -3.45 6.67 34.62
N LYS A 8 -2.38 7.46 34.74
CA LYS A 8 -2.21 8.46 35.81
C LYS A 8 -2.86 9.84 35.58
N THR A 9 -3.65 10.04 34.52
CA THR A 9 -4.17 11.37 34.14
C THR A 9 -5.67 11.57 34.32
N LEU A 10 -6.32 10.80 35.20
CA LEU A 10 -7.78 10.85 35.42
C LEU A 10 -8.16 11.65 36.69
N VAL A 11 -7.77 12.93 36.75
CA VAL A 11 -8.29 13.88 37.76
C VAL A 11 -8.51 15.26 37.10
N SER A 12 -9.77 15.72 37.03
CA SER A 12 -10.29 16.97 36.41
C SER A 12 -10.36 17.01 34.85
N PRO A 13 -11.24 17.84 34.22
CA PRO A 13 -11.93 17.58 32.95
C PRO A 13 -10.97 17.63 31.75
N THR A 14 -10.19 16.56 31.63
CA THR A 14 -9.13 16.43 30.65
C THR A 14 -9.73 15.75 29.42
N VAL A 15 -9.65 16.40 28.26
CA VAL A 15 -10.08 15.81 27.00
C VAL A 15 -9.31 14.51 26.77
N ILE A 16 -10.00 13.38 26.83
CA ILE A 16 -9.39 12.04 26.74
C ILE A 16 -8.99 11.74 25.30
N THR A 17 -7.88 11.04 25.09
CA THR A 17 -7.49 10.53 23.77
C THR A 17 -7.44 9.01 23.84
N GLU A 18 -8.19 8.33 22.98
CA GLU A 18 -8.10 6.87 22.86
C GLU A 18 -6.68 6.46 22.44
N PRO A 19 -6.03 5.49 23.10
CA PRO A 19 -4.71 5.04 22.70
C PRO A 19 -4.73 4.38 21.31
N ASP A 20 -3.78 4.71 20.43
CA ASP A 20 -3.65 4.07 19.10
C ASP A 20 -2.64 2.90 19.10
N SER A 21 -2.56 2.17 20.22
CA SER A 21 -1.60 1.06 20.36
C SER A 21 -2.21 -0.27 19.93
N GLN A 22 -1.38 -1.16 19.37
CA GLN A 22 -1.79 -2.54 19.05
C GLN A 22 -2.35 -3.26 20.30
N ARG A 23 -1.82 -2.94 21.49
CA ARG A 23 -2.31 -3.48 22.76
C ARG A 23 -3.73 -3.02 23.09
N PHE A 24 -4.01 -1.73 22.94
CA PHE A 24 -5.36 -1.19 23.14
C PHE A 24 -6.35 -1.76 22.13
N LEU A 25 -5.97 -1.82 20.85
CA LEU A 25 -6.85 -2.37 19.83
C LEU A 25 -7.10 -3.88 20.01
N LEU A 26 -6.17 -4.63 20.58
CA LEU A 26 -6.35 -6.04 20.94
C LEU A 26 -7.26 -6.23 22.17
N ASP A 27 -7.14 -5.38 23.19
CA ASP A 27 -7.95 -5.47 24.40
C ASP A 27 -8.27 -4.07 24.96
N PRO A 28 -9.37 -3.45 24.49
CA PRO A 28 -9.78 -2.14 24.97
C PRO A 28 -10.71 -2.20 26.19
N GLY A 29 -11.13 -3.38 26.64
CA GLY A 29 -12.11 -3.58 27.72
C GLY A 29 -11.74 -2.84 29.01
N PRO A 30 -10.51 -2.99 29.55
CA PRO A 30 -10.07 -2.33 30.78
C PRO A 30 -10.03 -0.79 30.70
N PHE A 31 -9.90 -0.22 29.50
CA PHE A 31 -9.97 1.22 29.31
C PHE A 31 -11.42 1.70 29.40
N TYR A 32 -12.33 1.04 28.67
CA TYR A 32 -13.74 1.44 28.67
C TYR A 32 -14.47 1.12 29.97
N ARG A 33 -14.10 0.07 30.72
CA ARG A 33 -14.70 -0.20 32.04
C ARG A 33 -14.56 0.99 32.97
N ARG A 34 -13.35 1.54 33.08
CA ARG A 34 -13.09 2.72 33.92
C ARG A 34 -13.90 3.94 33.46
N LEU A 35 -14.04 4.14 32.15
CA LEU A 35 -14.91 5.20 31.65
C LEU A 35 -16.39 4.95 32.01
N ARG A 36 -16.89 3.71 31.91
CA ARG A 36 -18.26 3.40 32.35
C ARG A 36 -18.45 3.67 33.84
N GLU A 37 -17.48 3.33 34.68
CA GLU A 37 -17.54 3.53 36.13
C GLU A 37 -17.50 5.02 36.49
N ASP A 38 -16.47 5.74 36.04
CA ASP A 38 -16.15 7.08 36.52
C ASP A 38 -16.77 8.20 35.67
N HIS A 39 -16.74 8.06 34.34
CA HIS A 39 -17.02 9.15 33.37
C HIS A 39 -17.70 8.63 32.09
N PRO A 40 -18.98 8.20 32.17
CA PRO A 40 -19.64 7.49 31.08
C PRO A 40 -19.88 8.33 29.83
N VAL A 41 -19.94 9.66 30.01
CA VAL A 41 -19.99 10.70 28.99
C VAL A 41 -18.81 11.63 29.21
N VAL A 42 -17.84 11.63 28.29
CA VAL A 42 -16.57 12.35 28.49
C VAL A 42 -16.10 13.08 27.24
N PRO A 43 -15.58 14.33 27.36
CA PRO A 43 -14.93 15.01 26.24
C PRO A 43 -13.70 14.22 25.77
N ALA A 44 -13.57 14.06 24.46
CA ALA A 44 -12.48 13.30 23.85
C ALA A 44 -11.98 13.90 22.54
N ARG A 45 -10.75 13.54 22.17
CA ARG A 45 -10.21 13.78 20.83
C ARG A 45 -10.64 12.63 19.93
N LEU A 46 -11.55 12.90 19.00
CA LEU A 46 -12.00 11.92 18.03
C LEU A 46 -11.12 12.01 16.76
N PRO A 47 -10.89 10.90 16.04
CA PRO A 47 -10.28 10.94 14.73
C PRO A 47 -11.01 11.96 13.82
N ARG A 48 -10.28 12.80 13.08
CA ARG A 48 -10.78 13.92 12.25
C ARG A 48 -11.35 15.14 12.99
N TRP A 49 -11.82 15.00 14.24
CA TRP A 49 -12.42 16.08 15.03
C TRP A 49 -11.58 16.40 16.27
N ARG A 50 -10.97 17.59 16.32
CA ARG A 50 -10.05 17.98 17.41
C ARG A 50 -10.69 17.92 18.80
N GLN A 51 -12.02 17.98 18.88
CA GLN A 51 -12.84 17.82 20.08
C GLN A 51 -14.16 17.11 19.72
N GLY A 52 -14.63 16.25 20.62
CA GLY A 52 -15.88 15.50 20.54
C GLY A 52 -16.19 14.82 21.87
N TRP A 53 -17.09 13.85 21.87
CA TRP A 53 -17.55 13.15 23.08
C TRP A 53 -17.53 11.62 22.90
N LEU A 54 -17.06 10.90 23.92
CA LEU A 54 -17.19 9.44 24.02
C LEU A 54 -18.35 9.08 24.95
N ILE A 55 -19.19 8.16 24.49
CA ILE A 55 -20.33 7.63 25.23
C ILE A 55 -20.12 6.13 25.40
N THR A 56 -20.06 5.66 26.65
CA THR A 56 -19.52 4.31 26.95
C THR A 56 -20.49 3.37 27.66
N ARG A 57 -21.49 3.88 28.38
CA ARG A 57 -22.53 3.06 29.04
C ARG A 57 -23.58 2.57 28.05
N TYR A 58 -24.15 1.40 28.30
CA TYR A 58 -25.11 0.75 27.42
C TYR A 58 -26.35 1.61 27.18
N GLU A 59 -26.97 2.14 28.24
CA GLU A 59 -28.20 2.94 28.11
C GLU A 59 -27.95 4.24 27.34
N ASP A 60 -26.84 4.93 27.60
CA ASP A 60 -26.46 6.16 26.89
C ASP A 60 -26.17 5.88 25.42
N VAL A 61 -25.42 4.81 25.12
CA VAL A 61 -25.14 4.38 23.73
C VAL A 61 -26.44 4.01 23.02
N ALA A 62 -27.32 3.24 23.66
CA ALA A 62 -28.61 2.88 23.10
C ALA A 62 -29.49 4.12 22.84
N THR A 63 -29.42 5.13 23.71
CA THR A 63 -30.11 6.41 23.55
C THR A 63 -29.58 7.17 22.34
N VAL A 64 -28.25 7.35 22.23
CA VAL A 64 -27.60 8.01 21.08
C VAL A 64 -27.93 7.34 19.76
N LEU A 65 -28.11 6.01 19.74
CA LEU A 65 -28.46 5.27 18.52
C LEU A 65 -29.93 5.41 18.11
N ARG A 66 -30.84 5.76 19.03
CA ARG A 66 -32.30 5.82 18.79
C ARG A 66 -32.86 7.24 18.70
N ASP A 67 -32.31 8.17 19.47
CA ASP A 67 -32.81 9.54 19.63
C ASP A 67 -32.54 10.39 18.37
N LEU A 68 -33.57 11.07 17.88
CA LEU A 68 -33.56 11.87 16.65
C LEU A 68 -32.75 13.17 16.76
N ARG A 69 -32.36 13.55 17.98
CA ARG A 69 -31.43 14.64 18.24
C ARG A 69 -29.99 14.28 17.86
N PHE A 70 -29.69 13.00 17.65
CA PHE A 70 -28.41 12.52 17.16
C PHE A 70 -28.51 12.10 15.69
N VAL A 71 -27.82 12.82 14.81
CA VAL A 71 -27.82 12.57 13.35
C VAL A 71 -26.48 12.03 12.87
N SER A 72 -26.51 11.28 11.78
CA SER A 72 -25.32 10.73 11.13
C SER A 72 -24.69 11.73 10.15
N ASP A 73 -25.47 12.66 9.59
CA ASP A 73 -24.99 13.73 8.72
C ASP A 73 -24.70 15.02 9.50
N PHE A 74 -23.41 15.36 9.63
CA PHE A 74 -22.93 16.60 10.24
C PHE A 74 -23.60 17.88 9.70
N ARG A 75 -24.01 17.91 8.43
CA ARG A 75 -24.65 19.10 7.84
C ARG A 75 -25.95 19.46 8.54
N LEU A 76 -26.66 18.46 9.06
CA LEU A 76 -27.91 18.62 9.80
C LEU A 76 -27.68 19.06 11.26
N ALA A 77 -26.42 19.04 11.72
CA ALA A 77 -26.01 19.48 13.04
C ALA A 77 -25.54 20.95 13.07
N LEU A 78 -25.32 21.57 11.91
CA LEU A 78 -24.90 22.96 11.76
C LEU A 78 -26.10 23.92 11.67
N SER A 79 -25.95 25.13 12.20
CA SER A 79 -26.92 26.21 11.99
C SER A 79 -26.98 26.65 10.50
N PRO A 80 -28.10 27.21 10.03
CA PRO A 80 -28.23 27.69 8.64
C PRO A 80 -27.17 28.71 8.22
N GLU A 81 -26.58 29.44 9.17
CA GLU A 81 -25.52 30.42 8.95
C GLU A 81 -24.13 29.75 8.85
N GLN A 82 -23.86 28.75 9.71
CA GLN A 82 -22.65 27.95 9.67
C GLN A 82 -22.56 27.08 8.41
N GLN A 83 -23.69 26.58 7.91
CA GLN A 83 -23.76 25.81 6.67
C GLN A 83 -23.30 26.63 5.44
N ARG A 84 -23.49 27.95 5.44
CA ARG A 84 -23.07 28.84 4.33
C ARG A 84 -21.56 29.07 4.31
N HIS A 85 -20.93 29.17 5.48
CA HIS A 85 -19.51 29.48 5.64
C HIS A 85 -18.60 28.23 5.63
N SER A 86 -19.15 27.04 5.93
CA SER A 86 -18.39 25.79 6.06
C SER A 86 -18.21 25.04 4.73
N ARG A 87 -18.16 25.71 3.57
CA ARG A 87 -18.08 25.08 2.24
C ARG A 87 -16.64 24.93 1.72
N PRO A 88 -15.93 23.81 1.95
CA PRO A 88 -14.91 23.35 1.02
C PRO A 88 -15.61 22.67 -0.20
N PRO A 89 -15.04 22.76 -1.40
CA PRO A 89 -15.62 22.13 -2.58
C PRO A 89 -15.47 20.60 -2.50
N VAL A 90 -16.52 19.90 -2.09
CA VAL A 90 -16.58 18.43 -2.20
C VAL A 90 -16.85 18.08 -3.67
N PRO A 91 -16.02 17.25 -4.32
CA PRO A 91 -16.27 16.80 -5.69
C PRO A 91 -17.67 16.18 -5.83
N LYS A 92 -18.41 16.57 -6.88
CA LYS A 92 -19.81 16.15 -7.13
C LYS A 92 -20.03 14.63 -7.06
N ILE A 93 -19.02 13.84 -7.39
CA ILE A 93 -19.06 12.37 -7.32
C ILE A 93 -19.18 11.84 -5.88
N LEU A 94 -18.57 12.52 -4.91
CA LEU A 94 -18.60 12.15 -3.49
C LEU A 94 -19.88 12.65 -2.80
N SER A 95 -20.44 13.77 -3.24
CA SER A 95 -21.73 14.25 -2.73
C SER A 95 -22.89 13.30 -3.09
N THR A 96 -22.83 12.65 -4.25
CA THR A 96 -23.83 11.64 -4.65
C THR A 96 -23.82 10.41 -3.74
N LEU A 97 -22.67 10.04 -3.17
CA LEU A 97 -22.61 8.92 -2.23
C LEU A 97 -23.32 9.24 -0.91
N ALA A 98 -23.55 10.51 -0.57
CA ALA A 98 -24.26 10.87 0.65
C ALA A 98 -25.78 10.57 0.58
N ASP A 99 -26.34 10.23 -0.59
CA ASP A 99 -27.73 9.83 -0.76
C ASP A 99 -27.93 8.32 -0.49
N ASN A 100 -27.34 7.79 0.59
CA ASN A 100 -27.45 6.38 0.98
C ASN A 100 -28.02 6.20 2.40
N LEU A 101 -28.49 5.00 2.73
CA LEU A 101 -29.15 4.68 4.00
C LEU A 101 -28.33 4.94 5.27
N LEU A 102 -27.01 5.03 5.20
CA LEU A 102 -26.15 5.36 6.34
C LEU A 102 -26.16 6.86 6.68
N SER A 103 -26.43 7.71 5.69
CA SER A 103 -26.31 9.17 5.80
C SER A 103 -27.66 9.90 5.74
N LEU A 104 -28.67 9.28 5.13
CA LEU A 104 -30.01 9.85 5.07
C LEU A 104 -30.65 9.87 6.46
N GLU A 105 -31.51 10.86 6.71
CA GLU A 105 -32.23 11.04 7.97
C GLU A 105 -33.73 11.25 7.71
N GLY A 106 -34.54 11.11 8.76
CA GLY A 106 -35.98 11.40 8.73
C GLY A 106 -36.76 10.60 7.68
N ASP A 107 -37.70 11.27 7.01
CA ASP A 107 -38.62 10.64 6.04
C ASP A 107 -37.89 10.09 4.82
N ARG A 108 -36.81 10.76 4.36
CA ARG A 108 -35.99 10.25 3.26
C ARG A 108 -35.34 8.91 3.60
N HIS A 109 -34.82 8.76 4.81
CA HIS A 109 -34.27 7.48 5.26
C HIS A 109 -35.35 6.39 5.32
N GLN A 110 -36.51 6.69 5.90
CA GLN A 110 -37.62 5.71 6.00
C GLN A 110 -38.08 5.25 4.62
N ARG A 111 -38.25 6.20 3.69
CA ARG A 111 -38.65 5.95 2.29
C ARG A 111 -37.66 5.04 1.57
N VAL A 112 -36.38 5.42 1.53
CA VAL A 112 -35.33 4.61 0.88
C VAL A 112 -35.20 3.25 1.56
N ARG A 113 -35.33 3.17 2.89
CA ARG A 113 -35.22 1.91 3.63
C ARG A 113 -36.36 0.96 3.28
N ALA A 114 -37.60 1.46 3.18
CA ALA A 114 -38.76 0.67 2.78
C ALA A 114 -38.56 0.07 1.38
N LEU A 115 -38.11 0.87 0.41
CA LEU A 115 -37.80 0.42 -0.94
C LEU A 115 -36.71 -0.66 -0.97
N VAL A 116 -35.60 -0.44 -0.27
CA VAL A 116 -34.48 -1.39 -0.23
C VAL A 116 -34.87 -2.69 0.51
N ALA A 117 -35.67 -2.61 1.56
CA ALA A 117 -36.14 -3.78 2.32
C ALA A 117 -36.96 -4.76 1.46
N LYS A 118 -37.68 -4.27 0.44
CA LYS A 118 -38.39 -5.13 -0.52
C LYS A 118 -37.48 -6.03 -1.33
N ALA A 119 -36.23 -5.60 -1.57
CA ALA A 119 -35.24 -6.40 -2.26
C ALA A 119 -34.51 -7.38 -1.31
N PHE A 120 -34.44 -7.07 -0.01
CA PHE A 120 -33.78 -7.85 1.05
C PHE A 120 -34.76 -8.76 1.82
N THR A 121 -35.57 -9.55 1.12
CA THR A 121 -36.53 -10.44 1.80
C THR A 121 -35.83 -11.64 2.46
N PRO A 122 -36.36 -12.16 3.58
CA PRO A 122 -35.79 -13.35 4.25
C PRO A 122 -35.64 -14.55 3.30
N ARG A 123 -36.62 -14.78 2.43
CA ARG A 123 -36.58 -15.86 1.43
C ARG A 123 -35.41 -15.73 0.46
N ARG A 124 -35.05 -14.50 0.04
CA ARG A 124 -33.92 -14.27 -0.87
C ARG A 124 -32.58 -14.47 -0.18
N ILE A 125 -32.47 -14.02 1.08
CA ILE A 125 -31.29 -14.25 1.91
C ILE A 125 -31.10 -15.76 2.13
N GLU A 126 -32.17 -16.50 2.42
CA GLU A 126 -32.13 -17.94 2.65
C GLU A 126 -31.66 -18.74 1.43
N ARG A 127 -31.93 -18.27 0.19
CA ARG A 127 -31.37 -18.88 -1.03
C ARG A 127 -29.84 -18.86 -1.08
N MET A 128 -29.18 -17.99 -0.33
CA MET A 128 -27.73 -17.92 -0.28
C MET A 128 -27.11 -18.99 0.63
N ARG A 129 -27.89 -19.66 1.49
CA ARG A 129 -27.37 -20.64 2.46
C ARG A 129 -26.51 -21.73 1.79
N GLU A 130 -27.08 -22.40 0.79
CA GLU A 130 -26.38 -23.46 0.04
C GLU A 130 -25.12 -22.91 -0.63
N ARG A 131 -25.22 -21.72 -1.25
CA ARG A 131 -24.07 -21.09 -1.91
C ARG A 131 -22.95 -20.72 -0.93
N ILE A 132 -23.28 -20.25 0.27
CA ILE A 132 -22.31 -19.95 1.33
C ILE A 132 -21.64 -21.26 1.79
N HIS A 133 -22.39 -22.35 1.95
CA HIS A 133 -21.83 -23.67 2.28
C HIS A 133 -20.85 -24.17 1.22
N GLU A 134 -21.25 -24.13 -0.07
CA GLU A 134 -20.39 -24.51 -1.19
C GLU A 134 -19.10 -23.68 -1.23
N LEU A 135 -19.22 -22.37 -1.11
CA LEU A 135 -18.07 -21.47 -1.14
C LEU A 135 -17.14 -21.69 0.07
N ALA A 136 -17.71 -21.87 1.26
CA ALA A 136 -16.95 -22.21 2.46
C ALA A 136 -16.18 -23.53 2.28
N ALA A 137 -16.81 -24.56 1.71
CA ALA A 137 -16.15 -25.83 1.41
C ALA A 137 -15.04 -25.66 0.36
N GLU A 138 -15.33 -24.99 -0.76
CA GLU A 138 -14.39 -24.73 -1.86
C GLU A 138 -13.10 -24.05 -1.37
N LEU A 139 -13.25 -23.01 -0.54
CA LEU A 139 -12.12 -22.24 -0.01
C LEU A 139 -11.25 -23.08 0.94
N LEU A 140 -11.84 -23.96 1.74
CA LEU A 140 -11.10 -24.88 2.61
C LEU A 140 -10.47 -26.02 1.82
N ASP A 141 -11.15 -26.58 0.82
CA ASP A 141 -10.61 -27.62 -0.07
C ASP A 141 -9.40 -27.12 -0.85
N ALA A 142 -9.41 -25.87 -1.30
CA ALA A 142 -8.25 -25.23 -1.93
C ALA A 142 -7.02 -25.11 -1.00
N ARG A 143 -7.21 -25.33 0.32
CA ARG A 143 -6.17 -25.31 1.36
C ARG A 143 -5.96 -26.67 2.02
N ALA A 144 -6.69 -27.71 1.61
CA ALA A 144 -6.57 -29.04 2.18
C ALA A 144 -5.12 -29.54 2.10
N GLY A 145 -4.61 -30.05 3.22
CA GLY A 145 -3.22 -30.52 3.35
C GLY A 145 -2.17 -29.42 3.61
N ALA A 146 -2.52 -28.13 3.55
CA ALA A 146 -1.61 -27.07 3.97
C ALA A 146 -1.47 -27.06 5.51
N SER A 147 -0.24 -27.03 6.02
CA SER A 147 0.01 -26.91 7.47
C SER A 147 -0.21 -25.50 8.01
N HIS A 148 -0.32 -24.50 7.13
CA HIS A 148 -0.46 -23.08 7.47
C HIS A 148 -1.44 -22.38 6.53
N MET A 149 -2.25 -21.46 7.06
CA MET A 149 -3.11 -20.56 6.27
C MET A 149 -3.23 -19.19 6.93
N ASP A 150 -3.51 -18.14 6.15
CA ASP A 150 -3.99 -16.88 6.71
C ASP A 150 -5.51 -16.88 6.63
N LEU A 151 -6.20 -17.12 7.75
CA LEU A 151 -7.65 -17.28 7.78
C LEU A 151 -8.36 -16.06 7.20
N LEU A 152 -7.83 -14.85 7.42
CA LEU A 152 -8.46 -13.63 6.93
C LEU A 152 -8.42 -13.61 5.40
N ARG A 153 -7.23 -13.74 4.82
CA ARG A 153 -7.02 -13.69 3.37
C ARG A 153 -7.62 -14.87 2.63
N ASP A 154 -7.42 -16.06 3.17
CA ASP A 154 -7.69 -17.33 2.47
C ASP A 154 -9.13 -17.81 2.67
N TYR A 155 -9.87 -17.31 3.68
CA TYR A 155 -11.20 -17.81 4.03
C TYR A 155 -12.23 -16.71 4.37
N ALA A 156 -11.94 -15.84 5.35
CA ALA A 156 -12.92 -14.89 5.87
C ALA A 156 -13.22 -13.74 4.88
N THR A 157 -12.23 -13.21 4.16
CA THR A 157 -12.43 -12.15 3.16
C THR A 157 -13.22 -12.64 1.94
N PRO A 158 -12.88 -13.77 1.30
CA PRO A 158 -13.58 -14.19 0.09
C PRO A 158 -15.07 -14.49 0.28
N ILE A 159 -15.51 -14.99 1.45
CA ILE A 159 -16.92 -15.38 1.68
C ILE A 159 -17.86 -14.18 1.51
N PRO A 160 -17.82 -13.13 2.37
CA PRO A 160 -18.79 -12.04 2.26
C PRO A 160 -18.63 -11.23 0.98
N THR A 161 -17.40 -11.09 0.46
CA THR A 161 -17.17 -10.43 -0.84
C THR A 161 -17.91 -11.13 -1.98
N ARG A 162 -17.75 -12.45 -2.11
CA ARG A 162 -18.33 -13.19 -3.24
C ARG A 162 -19.85 -13.22 -3.14
N ILE A 163 -20.38 -13.45 -1.93
CA ILE A 163 -21.82 -13.54 -1.70
C ILE A 163 -22.53 -12.22 -2.02
N ILE A 164 -22.04 -11.07 -1.52
CA ILE A 164 -22.73 -9.80 -1.81
C ILE A 164 -22.64 -9.41 -3.28
N LEU A 165 -21.52 -9.72 -3.95
CA LEU A 165 -21.36 -9.47 -5.38
C LEU A 165 -22.28 -10.39 -6.21
N GLU A 166 -22.36 -11.67 -5.88
CA GLU A 166 -23.24 -12.64 -6.54
C GLU A 166 -24.72 -12.27 -6.34
N MET A 167 -25.12 -11.87 -5.12
CA MET A 167 -26.46 -11.35 -4.84
C MET A 167 -26.81 -10.16 -5.75
N LEU A 168 -25.87 -9.25 -5.98
CA LEU A 168 -26.04 -8.10 -6.89
C LEU A 168 -25.96 -8.45 -8.38
N GLY A 169 -25.79 -9.73 -8.71
CA GLY A 169 -25.68 -10.21 -10.10
C GLY A 169 -24.35 -9.85 -10.75
N ILE A 170 -23.28 -9.67 -9.96
CA ILE A 170 -21.93 -9.35 -10.41
C ILE A 170 -21.12 -10.64 -10.54
N GLU A 171 -20.80 -11.01 -11.78
CA GLU A 171 -20.04 -12.23 -12.08
C GLU A 171 -18.54 -12.10 -11.75
N GLU A 172 -17.91 -13.23 -11.39
CA GLU A 172 -16.47 -13.31 -11.17
C GLU A 172 -15.70 -12.99 -12.46
N GLY A 173 -14.60 -12.24 -12.35
CA GLY A 173 -13.81 -11.77 -13.50
C GLY A 173 -14.29 -10.45 -14.13
N THR A 174 -15.41 -9.89 -13.67
CA THR A 174 -15.83 -8.54 -14.07
C THR A 174 -14.92 -7.44 -13.50
N GLU A 175 -14.94 -6.27 -14.13
CA GLU A 175 -14.18 -5.10 -13.66
C GLU A 175 -14.57 -4.69 -12.23
N ILE A 176 -15.85 -4.81 -11.86
CA ILE A 176 -16.32 -4.51 -10.50
C ILE A 176 -15.68 -5.48 -9.50
N TYR A 177 -15.66 -6.77 -9.81
CA TYR A 177 -15.06 -7.80 -8.95
C TYR A 177 -13.57 -7.53 -8.69
N THR A 178 -12.82 -7.11 -9.71
CA THR A 178 -11.38 -6.82 -9.61
C THR A 178 -11.05 -5.45 -9.00
N THR A 179 -11.96 -4.49 -9.08
CA THR A 179 -11.79 -3.13 -8.54
C THR A 179 -12.38 -2.96 -7.16
N HIS A 180 -13.35 -3.78 -6.75
CA HIS A 180 -13.98 -3.80 -5.42
C HIS A 180 -12.92 -3.87 -4.30
N ARG A 181 -11.96 -4.79 -4.38
CA ARG A 181 -10.86 -4.90 -3.40
C ARG A 181 -9.95 -3.66 -3.34
N ARG A 182 -9.98 -2.82 -4.38
CA ARG A 182 -9.28 -1.52 -4.42
C ARG A 182 -10.21 -0.38 -4.01
N ALA A 183 -11.52 -0.60 -4.09
CA ALA A 183 -12.59 0.29 -3.65
C ALA A 183 -12.81 0.23 -2.14
N GLU A 184 -12.34 -0.78 -1.40
CA GLU A 184 -12.21 -0.76 0.08
C GLU A 184 -11.43 0.48 0.58
N ALA A 185 -10.54 1.04 -0.26
CA ALA A 185 -9.86 2.30 0.03
C ALA A 185 -10.80 3.53 -0.07
N LEU A 186 -12.08 3.38 -0.47
CA LEU A 186 -13.08 4.44 -0.40
C LEU A 186 -13.42 4.84 1.04
N ILE A 187 -13.35 3.89 1.96
CA ILE A 187 -13.44 4.16 3.40
C ILE A 187 -12.33 5.13 3.83
N ALA A 188 -11.18 5.05 3.17
CA ALA A 188 -10.08 5.99 3.37
C ALA A 188 -10.34 7.41 2.78
N LEU A 189 -11.34 7.61 1.90
CA LEU A 189 -11.76 8.95 1.43
C LEU A 189 -12.30 9.85 2.55
N VAL A 190 -12.78 9.25 3.63
CA VAL A 190 -13.44 9.96 4.73
C VAL A 190 -12.47 10.30 5.86
N GLU A 191 -11.25 9.74 5.90
CA GLU A 191 -10.35 9.87 7.06
C GLU A 191 -8.99 10.50 6.76
N ASP A 192 -8.37 10.14 5.63
CA ASP A 192 -7.05 10.64 5.26
C ASP A 192 -7.05 11.06 3.79
N LEU A 193 -6.82 12.36 3.56
CA LEU A 193 -6.69 12.87 2.20
C LEU A 193 -5.66 12.03 1.42
N ARG A 194 -4.52 11.64 1.98
CA ARG A 194 -3.51 10.85 1.25
C ARG A 194 -4.00 9.45 0.86
N ALA A 195 -4.66 8.72 1.75
CA ALA A 195 -5.23 7.40 1.46
C ALA A 195 -6.43 7.46 0.48
N ALA A 196 -7.25 8.52 0.57
CA ALA A 196 -8.29 8.87 -0.40
C ALA A 196 -7.76 8.93 -1.84
N TRP A 197 -6.52 9.42 -2.00
CA TRP A 197 -5.85 9.59 -3.29
C TRP A 197 -5.27 8.31 -3.88
N TRP A 198 -4.96 7.30 -3.06
CA TRP A 198 -4.60 5.97 -3.54
C TRP A 198 -5.83 5.17 -4.03
N ALA A 199 -6.99 5.42 -3.42
CA ALA A 199 -8.27 4.79 -3.73
C ALA A 199 -8.92 5.34 -5.01
N ALA A 200 -8.68 6.60 -5.35
CA ALA A 200 -9.52 7.38 -6.26
C ALA A 200 -9.74 6.78 -7.67
N PRO A 201 -8.76 6.21 -8.39
CA PRO A 201 -9.04 5.57 -9.69
C PRO A 201 -9.73 4.23 -9.54
N GLY A 202 -9.39 3.48 -8.48
CA GLY A 202 -10.12 2.27 -8.13
C GLY A 202 -11.59 2.61 -7.90
N ALA A 203 -11.86 3.66 -7.13
CA ALA A 203 -13.19 4.21 -6.87
C ALA A 203 -13.88 4.74 -8.14
N VAL A 204 -13.19 5.50 -9.00
CA VAL A 204 -13.76 6.02 -10.26
C VAL A 204 -14.10 4.90 -11.24
N MET A 205 -13.20 3.93 -11.41
CA MET A 205 -13.46 2.75 -12.25
C MET A 205 -14.60 1.94 -11.65
N PHE A 206 -14.55 1.63 -10.36
CA PHE A 206 -15.62 0.97 -9.63
C PHE A 206 -16.96 1.67 -9.82
N PHE A 207 -17.04 2.99 -9.62
CA PHE A 207 -18.26 3.78 -9.83
C PHE A 207 -18.75 3.77 -11.27
N ARG A 208 -17.84 3.87 -12.24
CA ARG A 208 -18.18 3.77 -13.66
C ARG A 208 -18.74 2.39 -13.98
N SER A 209 -18.14 1.33 -13.43
CA SER A 209 -18.57 -0.05 -13.65
C SER A 209 -19.91 -0.32 -12.96
N VAL A 210 -20.15 0.15 -11.73
CA VAL A 210 -21.47 0.08 -11.06
C VAL A 210 -22.54 0.83 -11.87
N ARG A 211 -22.27 2.05 -12.35
CA ARG A 211 -23.20 2.79 -13.23
C ARG A 211 -23.45 2.10 -14.56
N ARG A 212 -22.46 1.38 -15.09
CA ARG A 212 -22.64 0.56 -16.31
C ARG A 212 -23.55 -0.63 -16.00
N LEU A 213 -23.32 -1.32 -14.89
CA LEU A 213 -24.12 -2.46 -14.46
C LEU A 213 -25.60 -2.06 -14.23
N ILE A 214 -25.85 -0.95 -13.54
CA ILE A 214 -27.22 -0.42 -13.36
C ILE A 214 -27.90 -0.18 -14.70
N ARG A 215 -27.20 0.45 -15.66
CA ARG A 215 -27.75 0.70 -17.01
C ARG A 215 -28.01 -0.60 -17.79
N GLU A 216 -27.16 -1.61 -17.62
CA GLU A 216 -27.33 -2.91 -18.24
C GLU A 216 -28.55 -3.63 -17.67
N ARG A 217 -28.68 -3.72 -16.33
CA ARG A 217 -29.82 -4.37 -15.67
C ARG A 217 -31.15 -3.65 -15.87
N ARG A 218 -31.14 -2.33 -16.09
CA ARG A 218 -32.33 -1.59 -16.54
C ARG A 218 -32.82 -2.03 -17.93
N LYS A 219 -31.92 -2.39 -18.83
CA LYS A 219 -32.26 -2.85 -20.19
C LYS A 219 -32.58 -4.34 -20.24
N GLN A 220 -31.86 -5.13 -19.44
CA GLN A 220 -31.97 -6.58 -19.38
C GLN A 220 -32.05 -7.02 -17.91
N PRO A 221 -33.25 -6.97 -17.30
CA PRO A 221 -33.45 -7.44 -15.94
C PRO A 221 -33.12 -8.93 -15.79
N ARG A 222 -32.57 -9.30 -14.63
CA ARG A 222 -32.30 -10.69 -14.24
C ARG A 222 -32.94 -10.96 -12.86
N ASP A 223 -32.96 -12.21 -12.40
CA ASP A 223 -33.33 -12.51 -11.00
C ASP A 223 -32.16 -12.26 -10.04
N ASP A 224 -31.70 -11.02 -9.94
CA ASP A 224 -30.65 -10.58 -9.02
C ASP A 224 -31.08 -9.37 -8.19
N LEU A 225 -30.45 -9.17 -7.03
CA LEU A 225 -30.79 -8.12 -6.07
C LEU A 225 -30.80 -6.73 -6.73
N LEU A 226 -29.91 -6.48 -7.70
CA LEU A 226 -29.85 -5.20 -8.39
C LEU A 226 -31.08 -4.96 -9.27
N SER A 227 -31.54 -5.96 -10.02
CA SER A 227 -32.79 -5.88 -10.78
C SER A 227 -34.00 -5.66 -9.88
N HIS A 228 -34.06 -6.32 -8.73
CA HIS A 228 -35.13 -6.10 -7.75
C HIS A 228 -35.07 -4.69 -7.13
N LEU A 229 -33.89 -4.14 -6.87
CA LEU A 229 -33.74 -2.74 -6.42
C LEU A 229 -34.14 -1.73 -7.51
N ILE A 230 -33.91 -2.03 -8.79
CA ILE A 230 -34.35 -1.20 -9.92
C ILE A 230 -35.87 -1.19 -10.05
N GLN A 231 -36.53 -2.32 -9.79
CA GLN A 231 -37.97 -2.51 -9.91
C GLN A 231 -38.74 -2.21 -8.61
N ALA A 232 -38.05 -1.95 -7.50
CA ALA A 232 -38.67 -1.69 -6.22
C ALA A 232 -39.49 -0.40 -6.28
N GLU A 233 -40.80 -0.54 -6.03
CA GLU A 233 -41.76 0.55 -5.94
C GLU A 233 -42.52 0.46 -4.61
N GLU A 234 -42.73 1.58 -3.92
CA GLU A 234 -43.53 1.70 -2.69
C GLU A 234 -44.45 2.93 -2.80
N ALA A 235 -45.77 2.72 -2.73
CA ALA A 235 -46.76 3.78 -2.86
C ALA A 235 -46.57 4.70 -4.11
N GLY A 236 -46.18 4.13 -5.25
CA GLY A 236 -45.91 4.89 -6.48
C GLY A 236 -44.51 5.53 -6.55
N ASP A 237 -43.68 5.39 -5.51
CA ASP A 237 -42.33 5.95 -5.44
C ASP A 237 -41.25 4.89 -5.73
N THR A 238 -40.12 5.32 -6.30
CA THR A 238 -38.99 4.46 -6.71
C THR A 238 -37.65 5.10 -6.34
N LEU A 239 -36.58 4.30 -6.34
CA LEU A 239 -35.23 4.82 -6.11
C LEU A 239 -34.78 5.69 -7.29
N SER A 240 -34.39 6.94 -7.01
CA SER A 240 -33.73 7.78 -8.01
C SER A 240 -32.40 7.16 -8.48
N GLU A 241 -31.87 7.60 -9.62
CA GLU A 241 -30.59 7.07 -10.13
C GLU A 241 -29.43 7.24 -9.14
N ASN A 242 -29.41 8.36 -8.41
CA ASN A 242 -28.40 8.62 -7.39
C ASN A 242 -28.60 7.75 -6.14
N GLU A 243 -29.84 7.61 -5.66
CA GLU A 243 -30.15 6.77 -4.49
C GLU A 243 -29.89 5.29 -4.78
N LEU A 244 -30.25 4.80 -5.97
CA LEU A 244 -29.95 3.44 -6.40
C LEU A 244 -28.43 3.21 -6.48
N PHE A 245 -27.70 4.11 -7.14
CA PHE A 245 -26.25 4.03 -7.25
C PHE A 245 -25.56 4.04 -5.88
N ALA A 246 -25.94 4.96 -5.00
CA ALA A 246 -25.36 5.09 -3.66
C ALA A 246 -25.72 3.88 -2.78
N THR A 247 -26.93 3.33 -2.92
CA THR A 247 -27.36 2.10 -2.24
C THR A 247 -26.52 0.90 -2.69
N VAL A 248 -26.32 0.70 -4.00
CA VAL A 248 -25.50 -0.42 -4.51
C VAL A 248 -24.07 -0.33 -4.01
N VAL A 249 -23.48 0.87 -4.03
CA VAL A 249 -22.14 1.09 -3.47
C VAL A 249 -22.10 0.78 -1.97
N LEU A 250 -23.09 1.24 -1.20
CA LEU A 250 -23.20 0.95 0.23
C LEU A 250 -23.29 -0.55 0.49
N LEU A 251 -24.12 -1.28 -0.24
CA LEU A 251 -24.29 -2.72 -0.05
C LEU A 251 -22.99 -3.50 -0.28
N ILE A 252 -22.24 -3.15 -1.34
CA ILE A 252 -20.94 -3.76 -1.64
C ILE A 252 -19.93 -3.52 -0.50
N LEU A 253 -19.86 -2.30 0.04
CA LEU A 253 -18.90 -1.95 1.10
C LEU A 253 -19.33 -2.50 2.47
N ALA A 254 -20.59 -2.29 2.85
CA ALA A 254 -21.13 -2.67 4.15
C ALA A 254 -21.35 -4.18 4.30
N GLY A 255 -21.63 -4.89 3.20
CA GLY A 255 -21.82 -6.35 3.20
C GLY A 255 -20.53 -7.14 3.36
N HIS A 256 -19.36 -6.48 3.33
CA HIS A 256 -18.06 -7.15 3.37
C HIS A 256 -17.35 -7.02 4.73
N GLU A 257 -16.85 -5.83 5.07
CA GLU A 257 -15.81 -5.67 6.10
C GLU A 257 -16.26 -6.11 7.50
N THR A 258 -17.52 -5.87 7.88
CA THR A 258 -18.03 -6.23 9.20
C THR A 258 -18.09 -7.74 9.39
N THR A 259 -18.55 -8.50 8.39
CA THR A 259 -18.64 -9.95 8.46
C THR A 259 -17.25 -10.60 8.42
N VAL A 260 -16.32 -10.06 7.63
CA VAL A 260 -14.92 -10.51 7.64
C VAL A 260 -14.32 -10.44 9.03
N ASN A 261 -14.52 -9.32 9.72
CA ASN A 261 -13.97 -9.12 11.06
C ASN A 261 -14.75 -9.90 12.14
N LEU A 262 -16.05 -10.15 11.94
CA LEU A 262 -16.80 -11.09 12.78
C LEU A 262 -16.20 -12.50 12.70
N ILE A 263 -15.97 -13.03 11.50
CA ILE A 263 -15.38 -14.36 11.30
C ILE A 263 -13.93 -14.39 11.80
N GLY A 264 -13.10 -13.45 11.35
CA GLY A 264 -11.67 -13.42 11.66
C GLY A 264 -11.38 -13.16 13.14
N ILE A 265 -11.87 -12.05 13.69
CA ILE A 265 -11.62 -11.72 15.10
C ILE A 265 -12.45 -12.62 16.03
N GLY A 266 -13.62 -13.11 15.58
CA GLY A 266 -14.38 -14.11 16.32
C GLY A 266 -13.62 -15.44 16.47
N MET A 267 -12.97 -15.92 15.41
CA MET A 267 -12.10 -17.09 15.49
C MET A 267 -10.88 -16.83 16.39
N LEU A 268 -10.28 -15.64 16.33
CA LEU A 268 -9.20 -15.27 17.26
C LEU A 268 -9.68 -15.30 18.72
N ALA A 269 -10.88 -14.78 19.00
CA ALA A 269 -11.47 -14.81 20.34
C ALA A 269 -11.73 -16.24 20.83
N LEU A 270 -12.20 -17.14 19.97
CA LEU A 270 -12.37 -18.56 20.28
C LEU A 270 -11.02 -19.26 20.54
N ILE A 271 -9.98 -18.99 19.74
CA ILE A 271 -8.63 -19.54 19.96
C ILE A 271 -8.06 -19.06 21.31
N GLN A 272 -8.33 -17.82 21.71
CA GLN A 272 -7.93 -17.28 23.01
C GLN A 272 -8.76 -17.84 24.18
N ASN A 273 -9.89 -18.48 23.90
CA ASN A 273 -10.78 -19.12 24.88
C ASN A 273 -10.95 -20.61 24.55
N PRO A 274 -9.90 -21.44 24.71
CA PRO A 274 -9.89 -22.82 24.21
C PRO A 274 -11.00 -23.70 24.80
N ALA A 275 -11.44 -23.44 26.04
CA ALA A 275 -12.58 -24.15 26.64
C ALA A 275 -13.90 -23.88 25.90
N GLN A 276 -14.14 -22.64 25.48
CA GLN A 276 -15.33 -22.26 24.70
C GLN A 276 -15.23 -22.82 23.27
N LEU A 277 -14.05 -22.77 22.66
CA LEU A 277 -13.81 -23.41 21.35
C LEU A 277 -14.04 -24.91 21.38
N ALA A 278 -13.54 -25.61 22.41
CA ALA A 278 -13.77 -27.04 22.59
C ALA A 278 -15.25 -27.35 22.80
N ARG A 279 -15.95 -26.56 23.62
CA ARG A 279 -17.40 -26.68 23.82
C ARG A 279 -18.17 -26.49 22.50
N LEU A 280 -17.84 -25.47 21.72
CA LEU A 280 -18.49 -25.23 20.43
C LEU A 280 -18.24 -26.35 19.41
N ARG A 281 -17.07 -27.01 19.46
CA ARG A 281 -16.78 -28.20 18.65
C ARG A 281 -17.61 -29.42 19.09
N ASN A 282 -17.82 -29.59 20.39
CA ASN A 282 -18.57 -30.72 20.95
C ASN A 282 -20.10 -30.53 20.85
N GLU A 283 -20.56 -29.28 20.87
CA GLU A 283 -21.97 -28.91 20.81
C GLU A 283 -22.21 -27.93 19.62
N PRO A 284 -22.15 -28.39 18.35
CA PRO A 284 -22.33 -27.50 17.19
C PRO A 284 -23.67 -26.76 17.16
N ALA A 285 -24.70 -27.28 17.84
CA ALA A 285 -26.00 -26.64 17.99
C ALA A 285 -25.93 -25.27 18.71
N LEU A 286 -24.84 -24.99 19.43
CA LEU A 286 -24.59 -23.68 20.04
C LEU A 286 -24.18 -22.60 19.04
N MET A 287 -23.89 -22.93 17.77
CA MET A 287 -23.37 -21.96 16.80
C MET A 287 -24.21 -20.67 16.65
N PRO A 288 -25.55 -20.70 16.59
CA PRO A 288 -26.34 -19.47 16.50
C PRO A 288 -26.16 -18.56 17.73
N SER A 289 -26.17 -19.14 18.92
CA SER A 289 -25.90 -18.41 20.18
C SER A 289 -24.46 -17.91 20.24
N ALA A 290 -23.50 -18.72 19.76
CA ALA A 290 -22.10 -18.36 19.70
C ALA A 290 -21.88 -17.16 18.78
N VAL A 291 -22.58 -17.06 17.65
CA VAL A 291 -22.49 -15.92 16.73
C VAL A 291 -23.05 -14.64 17.36
N GLU A 292 -24.18 -14.71 18.09
CA GLU A 292 -24.66 -13.55 18.87
C GLU A 292 -23.63 -13.15 19.95
N GLU A 293 -23.02 -14.12 20.62
CA GLU A 293 -21.97 -13.83 21.60
C GLU A 293 -20.72 -13.23 20.96
N LEU A 294 -20.27 -13.71 19.80
CA LEU A 294 -19.13 -13.13 19.09
C LEU A 294 -19.45 -11.71 18.59
N LEU A 295 -20.68 -11.47 18.12
CA LEU A 295 -21.15 -10.13 17.80
C LEU A 295 -21.05 -9.21 19.01
N ARG A 296 -21.51 -9.63 20.20
CA ARG A 296 -21.36 -8.87 21.45
C ARG A 296 -19.89 -8.67 21.84
N TYR A 297 -19.17 -9.77 22.01
CA TYR A 297 -17.82 -9.83 22.57
C TYR A 297 -16.82 -9.05 21.71
N VAL A 298 -16.88 -9.25 20.39
CA VAL A 298 -15.89 -8.72 19.46
C VAL A 298 -16.28 -7.33 18.96
N SER A 299 -17.58 -7.10 18.74
CA SER A 299 -18.17 -5.88 18.18
C SER A 299 -17.38 -5.30 17.00
N PRO A 300 -17.47 -5.91 15.80
CA PRO A 300 -16.72 -5.45 14.61
C PRO A 300 -16.88 -3.95 14.35
N LEU A 301 -18.09 -3.41 14.57
CA LEU A 301 -18.33 -1.97 14.71
C LEU A 301 -18.09 -1.57 16.16
N ARG A 302 -16.91 -1.00 16.43
CA ARG A 302 -16.49 -0.50 17.75
C ARG A 302 -17.32 0.69 18.21
N SER A 303 -17.55 1.66 17.32
CA SER A 303 -18.25 2.90 17.66
C SER A 303 -19.03 3.47 16.48
N ALA A 304 -20.22 4.00 16.74
CA ALA A 304 -21.00 4.76 15.77
C ALA A 304 -20.83 6.27 16.00
N LEU A 305 -20.44 7.01 14.96
CA LEU A 305 -20.35 8.47 15.02
C LEU A 305 -21.73 9.09 14.77
N ARG A 306 -22.09 10.06 15.61
CA ARG A 306 -23.27 10.91 15.53
C ARG A 306 -22.91 12.37 15.78
N PHE A 307 -23.84 13.26 15.48
CA PHE A 307 -23.74 14.69 15.74
C PHE A 307 -25.01 15.15 16.44
N THR A 308 -24.88 15.99 17.45
CA THR A 308 -26.02 16.58 18.15
C THR A 308 -26.66 17.68 17.28
N ARG A 309 -27.96 17.58 17.00
CA ARG A 309 -28.73 18.61 16.27
C ARG A 309 -29.04 19.83 17.12
N GLU A 310 -29.11 19.63 18.42
CA GLU A 310 -29.40 20.61 19.47
C GLU A 310 -28.65 20.19 20.74
N GLU A 311 -28.69 21.01 21.78
CA GLU A 311 -28.10 20.65 23.06
C GLU A 311 -28.80 19.44 23.69
N VAL A 312 -28.03 18.46 24.16
CA VAL A 312 -28.57 17.23 24.77
C VAL A 312 -27.83 16.95 26.07
N THR A 313 -28.58 16.62 27.13
CA THR A 313 -28.00 16.14 28.40
C THR A 313 -28.06 14.61 28.45
N LEU A 314 -26.91 13.97 28.65
CA LEU A 314 -26.77 12.52 28.87
C LEU A 314 -25.99 12.27 30.16
N SER A 315 -26.49 11.40 31.04
CA SER A 315 -25.85 11.08 32.32
C SER A 315 -25.37 12.31 33.12
N GLY A 316 -26.19 13.38 33.15
CA GLY A 316 -25.90 14.64 33.84
C GLY A 316 -24.90 15.56 33.14
N VAL A 317 -24.41 15.19 31.95
CA VAL A 317 -23.45 15.96 31.15
C VAL A 317 -24.13 16.58 29.94
N THR A 318 -24.03 17.89 29.82
CA THR A 318 -24.59 18.64 28.68
C THR A 318 -23.63 18.63 27.50
N ILE A 319 -24.08 18.08 26.38
CA ILE A 319 -23.38 18.03 25.10
C ILE A 319 -23.93 19.14 24.21
N PRO A 320 -23.09 20.09 23.74
CA PRO A 320 -23.57 21.23 22.95
C PRO A 320 -24.05 20.82 21.56
N GLN A 321 -24.85 21.67 20.93
CA GLN A 321 -25.26 21.52 19.53
C GLN A 321 -24.05 21.44 18.58
N GLY A 322 -24.16 20.59 17.55
CA GLY A 322 -23.14 20.40 16.52
C GLY A 322 -21.95 19.54 16.94
N ALA A 323 -21.96 19.02 18.16
CA ALA A 323 -20.86 18.24 18.72
C ALA A 323 -20.80 16.83 18.10
N PRO A 324 -19.61 16.36 17.69
CA PRO A 324 -19.42 14.96 17.31
C PRO A 324 -19.41 14.07 18.54
N VAL A 325 -20.20 12.99 18.48
CA VAL A 325 -20.43 12.02 19.55
C VAL A 325 -20.13 10.62 19.02
N ALA A 326 -19.17 9.93 19.63
CA ALA A 326 -18.89 8.53 19.32
C ALA A 326 -19.56 7.63 20.38
N ALA A 327 -20.64 6.97 19.95
CA ALA A 327 -21.34 5.94 20.72
C ALA A 327 -20.53 4.63 20.66
N VAL A 328 -19.85 4.27 21.74
CA VAL A 328 -18.90 3.14 21.78
C VAL A 328 -19.64 1.82 22.01
N ILE A 329 -20.14 1.22 20.93
CA ILE A 329 -20.85 -0.06 20.92
C ILE A 329 -20.04 -1.19 21.60
N LEU A 330 -18.73 -1.26 21.35
CA LEU A 330 -17.86 -2.24 22.00
C LEU A 330 -17.85 -2.10 23.52
N SER A 331 -17.94 -0.88 24.06
CA SER A 331 -18.04 -0.64 25.49
C SER A 331 -19.42 -1.03 26.02
N ALA A 332 -20.49 -0.59 25.35
CA ALA A 332 -21.86 -0.91 25.73
C ALA A 332 -22.10 -2.44 25.79
N ASN A 333 -21.57 -3.20 24.83
CA ASN A 333 -21.66 -4.65 24.81
C ASN A 333 -20.84 -5.36 25.89
N ARG A 334 -20.05 -4.61 26.65
CA ARG A 334 -19.27 -5.05 27.80
C ARG A 334 -19.73 -4.39 29.11
N ASP A 335 -20.89 -3.73 29.10
CA ASP A 335 -21.42 -3.06 30.28
C ASP A 335 -21.91 -4.07 31.31
N GLU A 336 -21.30 -4.02 32.49
CA GLU A 336 -21.57 -4.84 33.66
C GLU A 336 -23.01 -4.67 34.18
N GLN A 337 -23.67 -3.54 33.88
CA GLN A 337 -25.06 -3.30 34.28
C GLN A 337 -26.08 -4.09 33.44
N VAL A 338 -25.67 -4.58 32.26
CA VAL A 338 -26.55 -5.30 31.32
C VAL A 338 -26.12 -6.75 31.12
N PHE A 339 -24.81 -7.01 31.12
CA PHE A 339 -24.26 -8.34 30.89
C PHE A 339 -23.51 -8.83 32.13
N HIS A 340 -23.94 -9.96 32.68
CA HIS A 340 -23.19 -10.67 33.72
C HIS A 340 -21.84 -11.18 33.17
N ASP A 341 -20.75 -11.05 33.92
CA ASP A 341 -19.39 -11.37 33.46
C ASP A 341 -19.09 -10.89 32.03
N PRO A 342 -19.18 -9.58 31.76
CA PRO A 342 -19.18 -9.06 30.39
C PRO A 342 -17.86 -9.32 29.67
N GLU A 343 -16.76 -9.50 30.41
CA GLU A 343 -15.44 -9.79 29.86
C GLU A 343 -15.23 -11.23 29.44
N THR A 344 -16.06 -12.15 29.94
CA THR A 344 -15.95 -13.58 29.63
C THR A 344 -16.69 -13.88 28.34
N LEU A 345 -16.05 -14.64 27.46
CA LEU A 345 -16.71 -15.21 26.29
C LEU A 345 -17.55 -16.40 26.73
N ASP A 346 -18.88 -16.29 26.62
CA ASP A 346 -19.81 -17.40 26.88
C ASP A 346 -20.67 -17.65 25.64
N ILE A 347 -20.32 -18.68 24.87
CA ILE A 347 -21.01 -19.00 23.60
C ILE A 347 -22.49 -19.36 23.78
N ALA A 348 -22.93 -19.64 25.01
CA ALA A 348 -24.32 -19.96 25.33
C ALA A 348 -25.07 -18.81 26.01
N ARG A 349 -24.50 -17.60 26.03
CA ARG A 349 -25.07 -16.44 26.70
C ARG A 349 -26.50 -16.17 26.21
N ASN A 350 -27.45 -16.18 27.14
CA ASN A 350 -28.85 -15.85 26.90
C ASN A 350 -29.44 -15.20 28.18
N PRO A 351 -30.13 -14.05 28.09
CA PRO A 351 -30.34 -13.20 26.91
C PRO A 351 -29.07 -12.48 26.45
N ASN A 352 -28.95 -12.24 25.14
CA ASN A 352 -27.81 -11.53 24.54
C ASN A 352 -28.25 -10.27 23.78
N ARG A 353 -28.63 -9.23 24.53
CA ARG A 353 -29.18 -7.97 23.97
C ARG A 353 -28.08 -7.02 23.49
N HIS A 354 -27.20 -7.48 22.61
CA HIS A 354 -26.09 -6.67 22.12
C HIS A 354 -26.51 -5.59 21.10
N LEU A 355 -25.72 -4.53 20.99
CA LEU A 355 -25.96 -3.41 20.06
C LEU A 355 -25.16 -3.51 18.75
N SER A 356 -24.45 -4.61 18.50
CA SER A 356 -23.53 -4.77 17.35
C SER A 356 -24.19 -4.66 15.97
N LEU A 357 -25.48 -4.95 15.88
CA LEU A 357 -26.28 -4.82 14.66
C LEU A 357 -27.12 -3.53 14.64
N GLY A 358 -26.80 -2.57 15.51
CA GLY A 358 -27.57 -1.34 15.69
C GLY A 358 -28.89 -1.57 16.43
N THR A 359 -29.64 -0.48 16.62
CA THR A 359 -30.97 -0.49 17.24
C THR A 359 -31.82 0.64 16.66
N GLY A 360 -33.15 0.56 16.84
CA GLY A 360 -34.09 1.56 16.31
C GLY A 360 -34.11 1.61 14.77
N ARG A 361 -34.25 2.83 14.22
CA ARG A 361 -34.39 3.06 12.76
C ARG A 361 -33.18 2.58 11.95
N HIS A 362 -32.00 2.55 12.57
CA HIS A 362 -30.74 2.14 11.96
C HIS A 362 -30.35 0.69 12.29
N PHE A 363 -31.32 -0.19 12.56
CA PHE A 363 -31.05 -1.63 12.69
C PHE A 363 -30.50 -2.20 11.36
N CYS A 364 -29.47 -3.05 11.46
CA CYS A 364 -28.73 -3.58 10.32
C CYS A 364 -29.67 -4.32 9.34
N LEU A 365 -29.68 -3.88 8.08
CA LEU A 365 -30.45 -4.52 7.01
C LEU A 365 -29.91 -5.93 6.69
N GLY A 366 -28.59 -6.11 6.74
CA GLY A 366 -27.91 -7.37 6.47
C GLY A 366 -27.83 -8.33 7.67
N ALA A 367 -28.53 -8.06 8.77
CA ALA A 367 -28.41 -8.80 10.02
C ALA A 367 -28.60 -10.32 9.86
N THR A 368 -29.58 -10.75 9.06
CA THR A 368 -29.84 -12.18 8.81
C THR A 368 -28.73 -12.82 7.97
N LEU A 369 -28.23 -12.11 6.96
CA LEU A 369 -27.16 -12.60 6.09
C LEU A 369 -25.84 -12.71 6.86
N ALA A 370 -25.46 -11.68 7.63
CA ALA A 370 -24.22 -11.66 8.41
C ALA A 370 -24.16 -12.80 9.44
N ARG A 371 -25.30 -13.13 10.09
CA ARG A 371 -25.41 -14.29 10.97
C ARG A 371 -25.19 -15.58 10.20
N MET A 372 -25.93 -15.79 9.12
CA MET A 372 -25.82 -16.98 8.28
C MET A 372 -24.39 -17.19 7.76
N GLU A 373 -23.73 -16.15 7.26
CA GLU A 373 -22.34 -16.21 6.80
C GLU A 373 -21.39 -16.61 7.92
N ALA A 374 -21.50 -16.00 9.10
CA ALA A 374 -20.65 -16.33 10.24
C ALA A 374 -20.91 -17.75 10.78
N GLU A 375 -22.18 -18.14 10.92
CA GLU A 375 -22.59 -19.47 11.38
C GLU A 375 -22.02 -20.56 10.45
N ILE A 376 -22.21 -20.40 9.13
CA ILE A 376 -21.76 -21.39 8.14
C ILE A 376 -20.24 -21.40 8.07
N ALA A 377 -19.59 -20.24 8.00
CA ALA A 377 -18.14 -20.16 7.89
C ALA A 377 -17.44 -20.77 9.13
N LEU A 378 -17.89 -20.42 10.33
CA LEU A 378 -17.30 -20.97 11.56
C LEU A 378 -17.63 -22.47 11.70
N SER A 379 -18.85 -22.91 11.41
CA SER A 379 -19.22 -24.33 11.47
C SER A 379 -18.36 -25.16 10.51
N THR A 380 -18.27 -24.73 9.25
CA THR A 380 -17.54 -25.46 8.20
C THR A 380 -16.04 -25.53 8.53
N LEU A 381 -15.45 -24.43 9.00
CA LEU A 381 -14.06 -24.40 9.46
C LEU A 381 -13.79 -25.36 10.61
N LEU A 382 -14.65 -25.39 11.64
CA LEU A 382 -14.50 -26.27 12.80
C LEU A 382 -14.74 -27.75 12.44
N GLN A 383 -15.63 -28.03 11.49
CA GLN A 383 -15.86 -29.39 10.99
C GLN A 383 -14.65 -29.92 10.21
N ARG A 384 -14.01 -29.09 9.38
CA ARG A 384 -12.88 -29.51 8.52
C ARG A 384 -11.54 -29.61 9.24
N THR A 385 -11.43 -29.04 10.43
CA THR A 385 -10.15 -28.96 11.18
C THR A 385 -10.24 -29.73 12.48
N VAL A 386 -9.12 -30.34 12.89
CA VAL A 386 -8.91 -30.91 14.22
C VAL A 386 -8.48 -29.81 15.18
N ASP A 387 -7.48 -29.02 14.75
CA ASP A 387 -6.84 -28.01 15.59
C ASP A 387 -6.45 -26.79 14.76
N LEU A 388 -6.52 -25.63 15.39
CA LEU A 388 -6.22 -24.30 14.84
C LEU A 388 -5.44 -23.51 15.89
N ARG A 389 -4.19 -23.15 15.59
CA ARG A 389 -3.36 -22.36 16.50
C ARG A 389 -2.84 -21.12 15.82
N LEU A 390 -2.84 -20.01 16.55
CA LEU A 390 -2.22 -18.79 16.09
C LEU A 390 -0.69 -18.95 16.07
N THR A 391 -0.05 -18.64 14.95
CA THR A 391 1.40 -18.80 14.76
C THR A 391 2.23 -17.58 15.15
N VAL A 392 1.56 -16.51 15.55
CA VAL A 392 2.16 -15.23 15.90
C VAL A 392 1.58 -14.71 17.20
N ASP A 393 2.21 -13.72 17.81
CA ASP A 393 1.58 -12.97 18.89
C ASP A 393 0.29 -12.29 18.38
N PRO A 394 -0.85 -12.32 19.10
CA PRO A 394 -2.09 -11.67 18.68
C PRO A 394 -1.94 -10.18 18.34
N ARG A 395 -0.94 -9.49 18.92
CA ARG A 395 -0.62 -8.08 18.60
C ARG A 395 -0.01 -7.91 17.21
N ALA A 396 0.53 -8.98 16.62
CA ALA A 396 1.15 -9.00 15.30
C ALA A 396 0.15 -9.23 14.15
N CYS A 397 -1.15 -9.44 14.43
CA CYS A 397 -2.22 -9.53 13.43
C CYS A 397 -2.49 -8.21 12.69
N GLY A 398 -1.79 -7.13 13.05
CA GLY A 398 -1.88 -5.82 12.41
C GLY A 398 -3.23 -5.14 12.66
N TRP A 399 -3.55 -4.93 13.94
CA TRP A 399 -4.77 -4.28 14.38
C TRP A 399 -4.87 -2.85 13.88
N ARG A 400 -6.08 -2.45 13.47
CA ARG A 400 -6.40 -1.11 12.97
C ARG A 400 -7.80 -0.71 13.41
N SER A 401 -8.00 0.59 13.61
CA SER A 401 -9.33 1.20 13.75
C SER A 401 -9.58 2.16 12.60
N ARG A 402 -10.69 2.01 11.87
CA ARG A 402 -11.11 2.94 10.79
C ARG A 402 -12.63 3.04 10.74
N LEU A 403 -13.17 4.25 10.63
CA LEU A 403 -14.60 4.56 10.61
C LEU A 403 -15.39 3.89 11.75
N GLY A 404 -14.76 3.78 12.92
CA GLY A 404 -15.35 3.09 14.05
C GLY A 404 -15.39 1.56 13.91
N LEU A 405 -14.80 0.95 12.88
CA LEU A 405 -14.55 -0.48 12.78
C LEU A 405 -13.26 -0.87 13.50
N ARG A 406 -13.27 -2.06 14.10
CA ARG A 406 -12.10 -2.71 14.69
C ARG A 406 -11.68 -3.88 13.80
N MET A 407 -10.45 -3.85 13.30
CA MET A 407 -10.02 -4.75 12.23
C MET A 407 -8.63 -5.34 12.47
N ILE A 408 -8.36 -6.48 11.84
CA ILE A 408 -7.02 -7.08 11.70
C ILE A 408 -6.65 -7.20 10.22
N SER A 409 -5.35 -7.26 9.91
CA SER A 409 -4.87 -7.37 8.52
C SER A 409 -4.45 -8.78 8.11
N SER A 410 -4.22 -9.67 9.09
CA SER A 410 -3.89 -11.07 8.88
C SER A 410 -4.26 -11.90 10.10
N LEU A 411 -4.57 -13.18 9.89
CA LEU A 411 -4.75 -14.15 10.96
C LEU A 411 -4.02 -15.46 10.60
N PRO A 412 -2.70 -15.53 10.80
CA PRO A 412 -1.90 -16.67 10.37
C PRO A 412 -2.02 -17.83 11.36
N LEU A 413 -2.63 -18.92 10.89
CA LEU A 413 -2.91 -20.12 11.68
C LEU A 413 -2.07 -21.31 11.19
N SER A 414 -1.63 -22.14 12.13
CA SER A 414 -1.24 -23.52 11.85
C SER A 414 -2.51 -24.36 11.89
N VAL A 415 -2.70 -25.21 10.88
CA VAL A 415 -3.94 -25.95 10.68
C VAL A 415 -3.64 -27.44 10.67
N HIS A 416 -4.38 -28.17 11.52
CA HIS A 416 -4.45 -29.62 11.46
C HIS A 416 -5.82 -29.99 10.88
N TRP A 417 -5.82 -30.57 9.69
CA TRP A 417 -7.04 -30.99 9.00
C TRP A 417 -7.58 -32.30 9.58
N ARG A 418 -8.90 -32.51 9.53
CA ARG A 418 -9.45 -33.84 9.78
C ARG A 418 -9.10 -34.76 8.62
N ASP A 419 -8.65 -35.97 8.94
CA ASP A 419 -8.32 -37.05 8.00
C ASP A 419 -9.60 -37.67 7.41
N ASP A 420 -10.48 -36.85 6.87
CA ASP A 420 -11.56 -37.35 6.03
C ASP A 420 -11.00 -37.48 4.62
N ARG A 421 -10.64 -38.72 4.29
CA ARG A 421 -10.40 -39.17 2.92
C ARG A 421 -11.56 -38.72 2.02
N HIS A 422 -11.44 -37.59 1.36
CA HIS A 422 -12.24 -37.34 0.16
C HIS A 422 -11.65 -38.16 -0.99
N PRO A 423 -12.50 -38.77 -1.84
CA PRO A 423 -12.04 -39.69 -2.85
C PRO A 423 -11.12 -38.90 -3.78
N ALA A 424 -9.87 -39.36 -3.86
CA ALA A 424 -9.01 -39.00 -4.96
C ALA A 424 -9.85 -39.16 -6.24
N ARG A 425 -9.97 -38.10 -7.04
CA ARG A 425 -10.38 -38.25 -8.44
C ARG A 425 -9.45 -39.31 -9.02
N GLN A 426 -9.97 -40.53 -9.21
CA GLN A 426 -9.26 -41.57 -9.91
C GLN A 426 -8.98 -41.07 -11.32
N PRO A 427 -7.74 -41.21 -11.85
CA PRO A 427 -7.55 -41.13 -13.27
C PRO A 427 -8.39 -42.25 -13.88
N ALA A 428 -9.31 -41.91 -14.79
CA ALA A 428 -10.13 -42.88 -15.49
C ALA A 428 -9.22 -43.96 -16.09
N SER A 429 -9.46 -45.21 -15.68
CA SER A 429 -8.79 -46.39 -16.18
C SER A 429 -9.07 -46.58 -17.67
N SER A 430 -8.02 -46.91 -18.39
CA SER A 430 -8.01 -47.35 -19.77
C SER A 430 -8.88 -48.61 -19.98
N SER A 431 -10.03 -48.45 -20.65
CA SER A 431 -10.63 -49.50 -21.48
C SER A 431 -11.79 -48.91 -22.29
N ASP A 432 -11.48 -48.44 -23.49
CA ASP A 432 -12.28 -48.81 -24.67
C ASP A 432 -11.56 -48.35 -25.94
N ALA A 433 -10.97 -49.33 -26.61
CA ALA A 433 -10.55 -49.22 -27.99
C ALA A 433 -11.72 -49.62 -28.86
N SER A 434 -12.28 -48.69 -29.63
CA SER A 434 -12.55 -48.87 -31.08
C SER A 434 -13.43 -47.73 -31.62
N ASN A 435 -13.10 -47.32 -32.85
CA ASN A 435 -13.88 -46.49 -33.77
C ASN A 435 -14.01 -44.98 -33.48
N ARG A 436 -13.18 -44.17 -34.15
CA ARG A 436 -13.58 -43.46 -35.39
C ARG A 436 -12.44 -42.61 -35.96
N GLU A 437 -12.49 -42.52 -37.29
CA GLU A 437 -11.54 -42.04 -38.29
C GLU A 437 -11.11 -40.57 -38.21
N ASP A 438 -9.86 -40.35 -38.64
CA ASP A 438 -9.29 -39.26 -39.44
C ASP A 438 -9.83 -37.83 -39.30
N GLY A 439 -9.00 -37.00 -38.66
CA GLY A 439 -9.01 -35.55 -38.79
C GLY A 439 -7.66 -34.96 -38.36
N ALA A 440 -6.86 -34.50 -39.32
CA ALA A 440 -5.49 -34.03 -39.14
C ALA A 440 -5.35 -32.93 -38.05
N VAL A 441 -4.59 -33.24 -36.99
CA VAL A 441 -4.16 -32.28 -35.95
C VAL A 441 -2.69 -31.90 -36.18
N LYS A 442 -2.43 -30.62 -36.42
CA LYS A 442 -1.07 -30.04 -36.49
C LYS A 442 -0.35 -30.21 -35.14
N PRO A 443 0.99 -30.37 -35.13
CA PRO A 443 1.74 -30.61 -33.90
C PRO A 443 1.64 -29.39 -32.97
N VAL A 444 1.02 -29.59 -31.81
CA VAL A 444 1.04 -28.65 -30.69
C VAL A 444 2.43 -28.76 -30.05
N GLN A 445 3.19 -27.67 -30.09
CA GLN A 445 4.47 -27.54 -29.37
C GLN A 445 4.27 -27.77 -27.86
N PRO A 446 5.22 -28.40 -27.16
CA PRO A 446 5.09 -28.65 -25.73
C PRO A 446 5.07 -27.32 -24.95
N ARG A 447 4.05 -27.14 -24.11
CA ARG A 447 4.01 -26.07 -23.10
C ARG A 447 5.18 -26.26 -22.12
N PRO A 448 6.01 -25.25 -21.86
CA PRO A 448 7.01 -25.36 -20.79
C PRO A 448 6.29 -25.44 -19.44
N ALA A 449 6.85 -26.26 -18.54
CA ALA A 449 6.37 -26.43 -17.18
C ALA A 449 6.25 -25.06 -16.47
N ASN A 450 5.02 -24.68 -16.12
CA ASN A 450 4.75 -23.50 -15.30
C ASN A 450 5.40 -23.69 -13.92
N SER A 451 6.47 -22.95 -13.62
CA SER A 451 6.90 -22.74 -12.24
C SER A 451 5.98 -21.72 -11.57
N SER A 452 4.91 -22.21 -10.95
CA SER A 452 3.97 -21.42 -10.14
C SER A 452 4.58 -21.03 -8.79
N LEU A 453 5.70 -20.30 -8.79
CA LEU A 453 6.22 -19.71 -7.56
C LEU A 453 5.38 -18.46 -7.17
N PRO A 454 5.01 -18.31 -5.89
CA PRO A 454 4.23 -17.17 -5.41
C PRO A 454 4.95 -15.84 -5.66
N ALA A 455 4.18 -14.76 -5.81
CA ALA A 455 4.73 -13.41 -6.02
C ALA A 455 5.76 -13.05 -4.94
N GLU A 456 6.78 -12.25 -5.30
CA GLU A 456 7.77 -11.76 -4.33
C GLU A 456 7.06 -11.17 -3.09
N PRO A 457 7.41 -11.61 -1.88
CA PRO A 457 6.87 -11.05 -0.66
C PRO A 457 7.06 -9.53 -0.61
N LYS A 458 6.13 -8.82 0.03
CA LYS A 458 6.14 -7.35 0.10
C LYS A 458 6.25 -6.80 1.52
N HIS A 459 6.47 -7.67 2.51
CA HIS A 459 6.66 -7.25 3.90
C HIS A 459 8.08 -6.69 4.12
N ALA A 460 8.24 -5.80 5.08
CA ALA A 460 9.48 -5.07 5.33
C ALA A 460 10.70 -6.00 5.54
N ALA A 461 10.53 -7.11 6.27
CA ALA A 461 11.62 -8.07 6.50
C ALA A 461 12.19 -8.67 5.20
N PHE A 462 11.34 -9.02 4.23
CA PHE A 462 11.81 -9.51 2.93
C PHE A 462 12.49 -8.41 2.11
N ILE A 463 11.96 -7.19 2.15
CA ILE A 463 12.56 -6.07 1.40
C ILE A 463 13.92 -5.68 2.01
N MET A 464 14.03 -5.77 3.33
CA MET A 464 15.28 -5.58 4.06
C MET A 464 16.28 -6.69 3.74
N ASP A 465 15.87 -7.93 3.59
CA ASP A 465 16.78 -9.02 3.27
C ASP A 465 16.23 -9.96 2.17
N PRO A 466 16.28 -9.51 0.89
CA PRO A 466 15.82 -10.33 -0.23
C PRO A 466 16.90 -11.31 -0.73
N PHE A 467 18.10 -11.30 -0.12
CA PHE A 467 19.27 -11.96 -0.66
C PHE A 467 19.20 -13.50 -0.59
N PRO A 468 18.74 -14.13 0.52
CA PRO A 468 18.56 -15.58 0.57
C PRO A 468 17.58 -16.09 -0.49
N TYR A 469 16.56 -15.27 -0.79
CA TYR A 469 15.60 -15.57 -1.85
C TYR A 469 16.24 -15.53 -3.24
N TYR A 470 17.05 -14.50 -3.53
CA TYR A 470 17.74 -14.42 -4.82
C TYR A 470 18.85 -15.45 -4.96
N GLU A 471 19.54 -15.81 -3.88
CA GLU A 471 20.53 -16.88 -3.87
C GLU A 471 19.90 -18.21 -4.29
N ARG A 472 18.80 -18.59 -3.65
CA ARG A 472 18.06 -19.81 -4.02
C ARG A 472 17.61 -19.78 -5.47
N LEU A 473 17.09 -18.64 -5.95
CA LEU A 473 16.69 -18.52 -7.35
C LEU A 473 17.87 -18.57 -8.33
N ARG A 474 19.03 -17.99 -8.01
CA ARG A 474 20.23 -18.12 -8.86
C ARG A 474 20.68 -19.58 -8.98
N ALA A 475 20.52 -20.36 -7.91
CA ALA A 475 20.87 -21.79 -7.90
C ALA A 475 19.86 -22.64 -8.69
N GLU A 476 18.56 -22.45 -8.41
CA GLU A 476 17.50 -23.35 -8.90
C GLU A 476 16.87 -22.91 -10.23
N GLN A 477 16.57 -21.60 -10.39
CA GLN A 477 15.81 -21.04 -11.51
C GLN A 477 16.31 -19.62 -11.86
N PRO A 478 17.52 -19.49 -12.44
CA PRO A 478 18.19 -18.21 -12.67
C PRO A 478 17.50 -17.31 -13.71
N VAL A 479 16.63 -17.89 -14.53
CA VAL A 479 15.74 -17.22 -15.46
C VAL A 479 14.33 -17.74 -15.20
N ILE A 480 13.43 -16.85 -14.76
CA ILE A 480 12.10 -17.23 -14.30
C ILE A 480 11.01 -16.35 -14.88
N GLN A 481 9.92 -16.95 -15.34
CA GLN A 481 8.76 -16.24 -15.84
C GLN A 481 7.85 -15.82 -14.67
N ARG A 482 7.49 -14.54 -14.59
CA ARG A 482 6.57 -14.01 -13.57
C ARG A 482 5.68 -12.89 -14.11
N PRO A 483 4.52 -12.61 -13.46
CA PRO A 483 3.73 -11.43 -13.76
C PRO A 483 4.57 -10.15 -13.59
N PHE A 484 4.62 -9.29 -14.62
CA PHE A 484 5.54 -8.16 -14.65
C PHE A 484 4.81 -6.84 -14.87
N ARG A 485 4.58 -6.07 -13.80
CA ARG A 485 3.91 -4.74 -13.75
C ARG A 485 2.74 -4.52 -14.74
N ARG A 486 3.04 -4.18 -15.99
CA ARG A 486 2.07 -3.83 -17.07
C ARG A 486 1.75 -5.00 -18.01
N TRP A 487 2.52 -6.07 -17.95
CA TRP A 487 2.43 -7.22 -18.85
C TRP A 487 2.01 -8.46 -18.07
N ARG A 488 1.08 -9.24 -18.65
CA ARG A 488 0.58 -10.49 -18.05
C ARG A 488 1.71 -11.49 -17.77
N HIS A 489 2.77 -11.48 -18.59
CA HIS A 489 3.94 -12.33 -18.43
C HIS A 489 5.21 -11.51 -18.70
N GLY A 490 6.25 -11.74 -17.91
CA GLY A 490 7.60 -11.22 -18.12
C GLY A 490 8.63 -12.13 -17.48
N TRP A 491 9.91 -11.82 -17.65
CA TRP A 491 11.01 -12.67 -17.21
C TRP A 491 11.89 -11.92 -16.21
N GLN A 492 12.38 -12.60 -15.18
CA GLN A 492 13.43 -12.10 -14.30
C GLN A 492 14.70 -12.90 -14.55
N VAL A 493 15.83 -12.19 -14.62
CA VAL A 493 17.16 -12.75 -14.85
C VAL A 493 18.04 -12.37 -13.66
N LEU A 494 18.65 -13.38 -13.02
CA LEU A 494 19.21 -13.23 -11.68
C LEU A 494 20.74 -13.41 -11.59
N ARG A 495 21.33 -14.25 -12.44
CA ARG A 495 22.79 -14.48 -12.47
C ARG A 495 23.54 -13.31 -13.08
N TYR A 496 24.74 -13.05 -12.61
CA TYR A 496 25.55 -11.92 -13.08
C TYR A 496 25.78 -11.96 -14.59
N THR A 497 26.19 -13.10 -15.13
CA THR A 497 26.52 -13.27 -16.55
C THR A 497 25.31 -13.05 -17.46
N ASP A 498 24.14 -13.59 -17.07
CA ASP A 498 22.90 -13.39 -17.82
C ASP A 498 22.42 -11.93 -17.72
N VAL A 499 22.51 -11.32 -16.53
CA VAL A 499 22.19 -9.90 -16.32
C VAL A 499 23.10 -9.00 -17.17
N GLU A 500 24.40 -9.28 -17.19
CA GLU A 500 25.37 -8.56 -18.02
C GLU A 500 25.04 -8.70 -19.52
N THR A 501 24.65 -9.90 -19.94
CA THR A 501 24.19 -10.16 -21.32
C THR A 501 22.97 -9.31 -21.66
N VAL A 502 21.93 -9.32 -20.81
CA VAL A 502 20.71 -8.50 -21.01
C VAL A 502 21.04 -7.00 -21.10
N LEU A 503 22.09 -6.53 -20.42
CA LEU A 503 22.49 -5.12 -20.43
C LEU A 503 23.27 -4.70 -21.69
N LYS A 504 24.04 -5.62 -22.28
CA LYS A 504 25.01 -5.31 -23.35
C LYS A 504 24.59 -5.79 -24.73
N ASP A 505 23.84 -6.88 -24.80
CA ASP A 505 23.52 -7.55 -26.06
C ASP A 505 22.47 -6.75 -26.88
N PRO A 506 22.73 -6.47 -28.18
CA PRO A 506 21.84 -5.67 -29.02
C PRO A 506 20.47 -6.31 -29.28
N ARG A 507 20.30 -7.61 -29.02
CA ARG A 507 19.02 -8.32 -29.07
C ARG A 507 18.04 -7.84 -28.00
N PHE A 508 18.53 -7.12 -26.99
CA PHE A 508 17.72 -6.45 -25.99
C PHE A 508 17.60 -4.95 -26.30
N CYS A 509 16.41 -4.39 -26.11
CA CYS A 509 16.14 -2.97 -26.29
C CYS A 509 15.46 -2.35 -25.07
N SER A 510 15.63 -1.04 -24.87
CA SER A 510 14.96 -0.31 -23.79
C SER A 510 13.61 0.23 -24.23
N ASP A 511 13.47 0.61 -25.50
CA ASP A 511 12.20 1.04 -26.09
C ASP A 511 11.37 -0.18 -26.49
N TYR A 512 10.27 -0.42 -25.77
CA TYR A 512 9.39 -1.56 -26.05
C TYR A 512 8.85 -1.57 -27.48
N ARG A 513 8.74 -0.42 -28.15
CA ARG A 513 8.26 -0.34 -29.54
C ARG A 513 9.20 -1.09 -30.48
N ASN A 514 10.49 -1.06 -30.20
CA ASN A 514 11.51 -1.75 -30.98
C ASN A 514 11.43 -3.28 -30.85
N ALA A 515 10.66 -3.80 -29.90
CA ALA A 515 10.41 -5.22 -29.70
C ALA A 515 9.06 -5.69 -30.30
N LEU A 516 8.28 -4.78 -30.91
CA LEU A 516 6.97 -5.06 -31.49
C LEU A 516 7.01 -5.00 -33.02
N THR A 517 6.15 -5.80 -33.66
CA THR A 517 5.97 -5.73 -35.12
C THR A 517 5.29 -4.42 -35.53
N PRO A 518 5.46 -3.94 -36.78
CA PRO A 518 4.80 -2.73 -37.26
C PRO A 518 3.27 -2.73 -37.09
N GLU A 519 2.63 -3.90 -37.20
CA GLU A 519 1.18 -4.05 -36.99
C GLU A 519 0.80 -3.93 -35.51
N GLN A 520 1.58 -4.53 -34.61
CA GLN A 520 1.37 -4.40 -33.17
C GLN A 520 1.59 -2.96 -32.68
N GLN A 521 2.57 -2.25 -33.26
CA GLN A 521 2.80 -0.84 -32.96
C GLN A 521 1.58 0.04 -33.30
N ARG A 522 0.90 -0.23 -34.42
CA ARG A 522 -0.30 0.51 -34.85
C ARG A 522 -1.51 0.30 -33.92
N ARG A 523 -1.55 -0.82 -33.19
CA ARG A 523 -2.64 -1.15 -32.25
C ARG A 523 -2.40 -0.64 -30.82
N LEU A 524 -1.28 0.04 -30.55
CA LEU A 524 -0.97 0.54 -29.21
C LEU A 524 -1.90 1.72 -28.84
N PRO A 525 -2.70 1.61 -27.76
CA PRO A 525 -3.54 2.72 -27.32
C PRO A 525 -2.67 3.89 -26.83
N ALA A 526 -3.05 5.12 -27.19
CA ALA A 526 -2.39 6.35 -26.76
C ALA A 526 -2.69 6.66 -25.28
N GLN A 527 -2.08 5.91 -24.36
CA GLN A 527 -2.42 5.96 -22.92
C GLN A 527 -1.60 6.96 -22.09
N ILE A 528 -0.83 7.87 -22.71
CA ILE A 528 -0.05 8.87 -21.95
C ILE A 528 -0.69 10.25 -22.16
N PRO A 529 -1.03 10.98 -21.07
CA PRO A 529 -1.52 12.35 -21.16
C PRO A 529 -0.58 13.23 -21.98
N GLY A 530 -1.13 14.04 -22.89
CA GLY A 530 -0.35 14.78 -23.89
C GLY A 530 0.79 15.64 -23.31
N PHE A 531 0.60 16.23 -22.13
CA PHE A 531 1.61 17.06 -21.47
C PHE A 531 2.82 16.27 -20.92
N LEU A 532 2.71 14.95 -20.71
CA LEU A 532 3.81 14.06 -20.32
C LEU A 532 4.50 13.39 -21.52
N LYS A 533 3.97 13.57 -22.74
CA LYS A 533 4.54 13.03 -23.98
C LYS A 533 6.03 13.36 -24.17
N PRO A 534 6.53 14.57 -23.82
CA PRO A 534 7.96 14.89 -23.92
C PRO A 534 8.83 14.01 -23.01
N LEU A 535 8.34 13.64 -21.82
CA LEU A 535 9.09 12.78 -20.88
C LEU A 535 9.25 11.34 -21.37
N ARG A 536 8.47 10.91 -22.37
CA ARG A 536 8.50 9.55 -22.92
C ARG A 536 9.72 9.28 -23.80
N ASN A 537 10.32 10.32 -24.37
CA ASN A 537 11.42 10.21 -25.33
C ASN A 537 12.72 10.72 -24.69
N ASN A 538 13.10 10.15 -23.55
CA ASN A 538 14.34 10.49 -22.86
C ASN A 538 15.38 9.37 -23.05
N LEU A 539 16.64 9.62 -22.67
CA LEU A 539 17.75 8.68 -22.87
C LEU A 539 17.52 7.27 -22.29
N LEU A 540 16.68 7.10 -21.27
CA LEU A 540 16.39 5.79 -20.68
C LEU A 540 15.43 4.95 -21.53
N THR A 541 14.67 5.57 -22.43
CA THR A 541 13.53 4.94 -23.14
C THR A 541 13.66 4.96 -24.66
N ILE A 542 14.83 5.36 -25.19
CA ILE A 542 15.17 5.37 -26.61
C ILE A 542 16.41 4.51 -26.87
N ASP A 543 16.55 3.98 -28.08
CA ASP A 543 17.68 3.13 -28.48
C ASP A 543 18.32 3.62 -29.80
N GLY A 544 19.38 2.92 -30.24
CA GLY A 544 20.00 3.09 -31.56
C GLY A 544 20.71 4.43 -31.76
N GLN A 545 20.74 4.90 -33.01
CA GLN A 545 21.45 6.15 -33.38
C GLN A 545 20.90 7.37 -32.63
N ARG A 546 19.59 7.43 -32.39
CA ARG A 546 18.98 8.55 -31.65
C ARG A 546 19.49 8.60 -30.21
N HIS A 547 19.56 7.46 -29.53
CA HIS A 547 20.14 7.36 -28.20
C HIS A 547 21.63 7.76 -28.23
N ALA A 548 22.41 7.22 -29.17
CA ALA A 548 23.83 7.50 -29.29
C ALA A 548 24.12 9.00 -29.47
N ARG A 549 23.38 9.68 -30.36
CA ARG A 549 23.50 11.13 -30.59
C ARG A 549 23.21 11.95 -29.34
N ILE A 550 22.04 11.76 -28.71
CA ILE A 550 21.67 12.52 -27.50
C ILE A 550 22.66 12.24 -26.37
N ARG A 551 23.10 10.99 -26.22
CA ARG A 551 24.05 10.60 -25.17
C ARG A 551 25.41 11.24 -25.38
N ALA A 552 25.92 11.27 -26.62
CA ALA A 552 27.20 11.90 -26.94
C ALA A 552 27.19 13.39 -26.55
N LEU A 553 26.11 14.10 -26.87
CA LEU A 553 25.92 15.50 -26.47
C LEU A 553 25.83 15.66 -24.94
N ALA A 554 25.11 14.77 -24.26
CA ALA A 554 24.96 14.82 -22.80
C ALA A 554 26.27 14.50 -22.05
N VAL A 555 27.09 13.55 -22.54
CA VAL A 555 28.36 13.15 -21.92
C VAL A 555 29.36 14.32 -21.86
N ARG A 556 29.36 15.22 -22.85
CA ARG A 556 30.20 16.44 -22.84
C ARG A 556 29.95 17.33 -21.63
N ALA A 557 28.76 17.25 -21.04
CA ALA A 557 28.38 18.01 -19.86
C ALA A 557 28.70 17.28 -18.54
N PHE A 558 29.06 15.98 -18.59
CA PHE A 558 29.39 15.12 -17.44
C PHE A 558 30.86 14.66 -17.47
N THR A 559 31.78 15.50 -17.95
CA THR A 559 33.21 15.14 -17.99
C THR A 559 33.78 15.02 -16.57
N PRO A 560 34.77 14.13 -16.34
CA PRO A 560 35.36 13.94 -15.02
C PRO A 560 35.88 15.24 -14.39
N GLY A 561 36.55 16.09 -15.16
CA GLY A 561 37.07 17.37 -14.67
C GLY A 561 35.97 18.33 -14.19
N ARG A 562 34.82 18.36 -14.88
CA ARG A 562 33.69 19.21 -14.48
C ARG A 562 33.00 18.69 -13.23
N ILE A 563 32.84 17.38 -13.11
CA ILE A 563 32.30 16.77 -11.90
C ILE A 563 33.22 17.05 -10.71
N GLU A 564 34.53 16.89 -10.89
CA GLU A 564 35.50 17.18 -9.83
C GLU A 564 35.52 18.66 -9.43
N ALA A 565 35.31 19.60 -10.37
CA ALA A 565 35.16 21.02 -10.06
C ALA A 565 33.96 21.34 -9.14
N MET A 566 32.98 20.43 -9.03
CA MET A 566 31.87 20.58 -8.07
C MET A 566 32.23 20.17 -6.64
N ARG A 567 33.34 19.44 -6.42
CA ARG A 567 33.72 18.93 -5.09
C ARG A 567 33.67 20.00 -4.00
N PRO A 568 34.28 21.20 -4.16
CA PRO A 568 34.27 22.21 -3.10
C PRO A 568 32.85 22.67 -2.72
N ARG A 569 31.92 22.69 -3.70
CA ARG A 569 30.52 23.04 -3.44
C ARG A 569 29.80 21.92 -2.69
N ILE A 570 30.01 20.67 -3.09
CA ILE A 570 29.41 19.50 -2.43
C ILE A 570 29.92 19.39 -0.99
N GLU A 571 31.21 19.64 -0.75
CA GLU A 571 31.80 19.67 0.60
C GLU A 571 31.16 20.74 1.46
N ARG A 572 31.05 21.99 0.98
CA ARG A 572 30.36 23.06 1.72
C ARG A 572 28.92 22.71 2.05
N LEU A 573 28.15 22.22 1.08
CA LEU A 573 26.75 21.81 1.30
C LEU A 573 26.65 20.68 2.34
N THR A 574 27.60 19.75 2.33
CA THR A 574 27.66 18.63 3.26
C THR A 574 27.92 19.13 4.68
N GLU A 575 28.89 20.03 4.86
CA GLU A 575 29.18 20.66 6.15
C GLU A 575 27.98 21.50 6.64
N GLU A 576 27.36 22.31 5.78
CA GLU A 576 26.15 23.10 6.12
C GLU A 576 25.01 22.21 6.63
N LEU A 577 24.78 21.05 6.00
CA LEU A 577 23.75 20.10 6.41
C LEU A 577 24.07 19.45 7.77
N LEU A 578 25.34 19.15 8.04
CA LEU A 578 25.80 18.60 9.32
C LEU A 578 25.78 19.66 10.43
N ASP A 579 26.18 20.89 10.15
CA ASP A 579 26.13 22.03 11.07
C ASP A 579 24.70 22.31 11.52
N ALA A 580 23.72 22.23 10.61
CA ALA A 580 22.30 22.38 10.94
C ALA A 580 21.78 21.30 11.92
N GLN A 581 22.51 20.18 12.06
CA GLN A 581 22.20 19.09 13.00
C GLN A 581 23.10 19.08 14.24
N HIS A 582 24.12 19.93 14.30
CA HIS A 582 25.13 19.92 15.35
C HIS A 582 24.50 20.04 16.75
N GLY A 583 25.08 19.34 17.73
CA GLY A 583 24.59 19.29 19.11
C GLY A 583 23.36 18.39 19.34
N ARG A 584 22.69 17.91 18.29
CA ARG A 584 21.57 16.95 18.44
C ARG A 584 22.10 15.56 18.72
N ARG A 585 21.57 14.89 19.75
CA ARG A 585 21.89 13.48 20.05
C ARG A 585 21.16 12.47 19.16
N ARG A 586 20.09 12.87 18.49
CA ARG A 586 19.29 12.01 17.61
C ARG A 586 18.84 12.77 16.37
N ILE A 587 19.09 12.19 15.21
CA ILE A 587 18.70 12.76 13.90
C ILE A 587 18.17 11.66 12.97
N ASP A 588 17.46 12.03 11.91
CA ASP A 588 17.08 11.12 10.83
C ASP A 588 17.98 11.38 9.62
N LEU A 589 19.00 10.54 9.40
CA LEU A 589 19.98 10.76 8.34
C LEU A 589 19.37 10.76 6.94
N VAL A 590 18.27 10.05 6.70
CA VAL A 590 17.61 10.06 5.37
C VAL A 590 16.98 11.43 5.12
N ARG A 591 16.23 11.94 6.09
CA ARG A 591 15.50 13.22 5.99
C ARG A 591 16.44 14.42 6.06
N ASP A 592 17.37 14.39 7.00
CA ASP A 592 18.17 15.55 7.42
C ASP A 592 19.48 15.68 6.63
N TYR A 593 19.95 14.61 5.96
CA TYR A 593 21.26 14.57 5.30
C TYR A 593 21.24 13.95 3.89
N ALA A 594 20.86 12.68 3.76
CA ALA A 594 20.98 11.91 2.51
C ALA A 594 20.02 12.36 1.41
N THR A 595 18.82 12.85 1.74
CA THR A 595 17.88 13.40 0.72
C THR A 595 18.20 14.84 0.33
N PRO A 596 18.47 15.77 1.27
CA PRO A 596 18.81 17.14 0.93
C PRO A 596 20.04 17.29 0.04
N LEU A 597 21.11 16.53 0.29
CA LEU A 597 22.38 16.72 -0.43
C LEU A 597 22.24 16.52 -1.95
N PRO A 598 21.86 15.34 -2.49
CA PRO A 598 21.78 15.13 -3.93
C PRO A 598 20.72 15.98 -4.61
N THR A 599 19.65 16.31 -3.89
CA THR A 599 18.60 17.19 -4.41
C THR A 599 19.13 18.60 -4.66
N THR A 600 19.98 19.12 -3.77
CA THR A 600 20.58 20.45 -3.96
C THR A 600 21.68 20.40 -5.02
N VAL A 601 22.51 19.36 -5.02
CA VAL A 601 23.60 19.19 -6.00
C VAL A 601 23.06 19.15 -7.44
N ILE A 602 21.99 18.39 -7.70
CA ILE A 602 21.41 18.33 -9.05
C ILE A 602 20.75 19.66 -9.48
N LEU A 603 20.16 20.40 -8.54
CA LEU A 603 19.57 21.71 -8.83
C LEU A 603 20.65 22.76 -9.14
N ASP A 604 21.74 22.77 -8.37
CA ASP A 604 22.92 23.60 -8.63
C ASP A 604 23.55 23.25 -9.99
N LEU A 605 23.71 21.96 -10.30
CA LEU A 605 24.24 21.50 -11.59
C LEU A 605 23.38 22.01 -12.76
N LEU A 606 22.05 22.00 -12.62
CA LEU A 606 21.11 22.50 -13.62
C LEU A 606 21.06 24.03 -13.72
N GLY A 607 21.77 24.76 -12.86
CA GLY A 607 21.79 26.23 -12.84
C GLY A 607 20.59 26.86 -12.10
N VAL A 608 19.90 26.09 -11.27
CA VAL A 608 18.81 26.55 -10.39
C VAL A 608 19.42 27.00 -9.06
N SER A 609 19.84 28.26 -8.95
CA SER A 609 20.46 28.83 -7.74
C SER A 609 19.65 30.00 -7.13
N GLY A 610 19.82 30.24 -5.83
CA GLY A 610 19.26 31.40 -5.10
C GLY A 610 18.28 31.07 -3.96
N ALA A 611 17.64 32.10 -3.38
CA ALA A 611 16.72 31.99 -2.23
C ALA A 611 15.43 31.16 -2.51
N ASP A 612 15.20 30.76 -3.76
CA ASP A 612 13.97 30.11 -4.22
C ASP A 612 14.12 28.61 -4.54
N VAL A 613 15.29 27.99 -4.28
CA VAL A 613 15.57 26.55 -4.55
C VAL A 613 14.58 25.60 -3.87
N GLN A 614 13.96 26.02 -2.76
CA GLN A 614 12.98 25.22 -2.02
C GLN A 614 11.70 24.93 -2.82
N ALA A 615 11.28 25.83 -3.73
CA ALA A 615 10.09 25.62 -4.54
C ALA A 615 10.33 24.57 -5.65
N PRO A 616 11.35 24.69 -6.52
CA PRO A 616 11.73 23.65 -7.48
C PRO A 616 12.03 22.31 -6.81
N ARG A 617 12.72 22.31 -5.67
CA ARG A 617 12.97 21.11 -4.86
C ARG A 617 11.67 20.39 -4.47
N ARG A 618 10.70 21.12 -3.92
CA ARG A 618 9.38 20.55 -3.57
C ARG A 618 8.63 20.05 -4.80
N TRP A 619 8.76 20.71 -5.95
CA TRP A 619 8.09 20.27 -7.17
C TRP A 619 8.75 19.05 -7.82
N ALA A 620 10.09 18.94 -7.76
CA ALA A 620 10.83 17.76 -8.21
C ALA A 620 10.43 16.51 -7.40
N LEU A 621 10.36 16.64 -6.08
CA LEU A 621 9.82 15.61 -5.17
C LEU A 621 8.36 15.27 -5.48
N ALA A 622 7.55 16.27 -5.85
CA ALA A 622 6.17 16.04 -6.27
C ALA A 622 6.10 15.26 -7.60
N LEU A 623 6.98 15.53 -8.57
CA LEU A 623 7.02 14.79 -9.83
C LEU A 623 7.45 13.33 -9.64
N THR A 624 8.45 13.03 -8.82
CA THR A 624 8.80 11.62 -8.54
C THR A 624 7.67 10.89 -7.85
N SER A 625 6.92 11.57 -6.97
CA SER A 625 5.69 11.00 -6.42
C SER A 625 4.68 10.60 -7.52
N THR A 626 4.64 11.29 -8.67
CA THR A 626 3.77 10.92 -9.81
C THR A 626 4.22 9.76 -10.67
N LEU A 627 5.53 9.53 -10.76
CA LEU A 627 6.05 8.35 -11.45
C LEU A 627 5.71 7.08 -10.66
N GLN A 628 5.56 7.20 -9.33
CA GLN A 628 5.16 6.13 -8.43
C GLN A 628 3.68 5.76 -8.59
N ASN A 629 2.82 6.77 -8.80
CA ASN A 629 1.38 6.62 -8.95
C ASN A 629 0.82 7.63 -9.99
N PRO A 630 0.23 7.17 -11.12
CA PRO A 630 -0.41 8.04 -12.11
C PRO A 630 -1.50 8.96 -11.54
N VAL A 631 -1.95 8.73 -10.30
CA VAL A 631 -2.95 9.54 -9.59
C VAL A 631 -2.34 10.76 -8.90
N HIS A 632 -1.10 10.67 -8.44
CA HIS A 632 -0.37 11.84 -7.98
C HIS A 632 -0.22 12.86 -9.12
N LEU A 633 -0.36 12.46 -10.38
CA LEU A 633 -0.39 13.36 -11.53
C LEU A 633 -1.50 14.42 -11.45
N VAL A 634 -2.67 14.10 -10.89
CA VAL A 634 -3.80 15.04 -10.80
C VAL A 634 -3.51 16.15 -9.77
N TRP A 635 -2.80 15.82 -8.70
CA TRP A 635 -2.48 16.76 -7.62
C TRP A 635 -1.16 17.45 -7.70
N ALA A 636 -0.16 16.73 -8.20
CA ALA A 636 1.11 17.29 -8.53
C ALA A 636 1.01 18.02 -9.86
N ALA A 637 -0.09 17.93 -10.64
CA ALA A 637 -0.24 18.65 -11.90
C ALA A 637 0.13 20.14 -11.75
N PRO A 638 -0.39 20.92 -10.77
CA PRO A 638 0.04 22.30 -10.57
C PRO A 638 1.55 22.44 -10.30
N GLN A 639 2.13 21.57 -9.47
CA GLN A 639 3.57 21.56 -9.13
C GLN A 639 4.42 21.12 -10.32
N ILE A 640 3.95 20.16 -11.12
CA ILE A 640 4.56 19.65 -12.34
C ILE A 640 4.50 20.72 -13.42
N PHE A 641 3.36 21.40 -13.58
CA PHE A 641 3.25 22.53 -14.50
C PHE A 641 4.17 23.67 -14.07
N ARG A 642 4.29 23.95 -12.76
CA ARG A 642 5.25 24.92 -12.23
C ARG A 642 6.70 24.49 -12.47
N LEU A 643 7.03 23.22 -12.26
CA LEU A 643 8.35 22.66 -12.55
C LEU A 643 8.67 22.72 -14.04
N PHE A 644 7.74 22.28 -14.89
CA PHE A 644 7.89 22.32 -16.34
C PHE A 644 8.05 23.74 -16.83
N LYS A 645 7.27 24.69 -16.28
CA LYS A 645 7.41 26.11 -16.57
C LYS A 645 8.79 26.62 -16.12
N CYS A 646 9.19 26.33 -14.88
CA CYS A 646 10.49 26.71 -14.32
C CYS A 646 11.66 26.22 -15.20
N ILE A 647 11.68 24.94 -15.57
CA ILE A 647 12.73 24.37 -16.43
C ILE A 647 12.70 25.01 -17.83
N ARG A 648 11.52 25.22 -18.43
CA ARG A 648 11.42 25.89 -19.74
C ARG A 648 11.89 27.34 -19.69
N ASP A 649 11.53 28.07 -18.64
CA ASP A 649 11.92 29.46 -18.45
C ASP A 649 13.44 29.56 -18.20
N LEU A 650 14.02 28.60 -17.47
CA LEU A 650 15.47 28.49 -17.29
C LEU A 650 16.19 28.22 -18.63
N ILE A 651 15.69 27.30 -19.45
CA ILE A 651 16.21 27.03 -20.80
C ILE A 651 16.17 28.30 -21.66
N ARG A 652 15.07 29.06 -21.62
CA ARG A 652 14.93 30.33 -22.36
C ARG A 652 15.90 31.38 -21.86
N ALA A 653 16.08 31.51 -20.55
CA ALA A 653 17.00 32.45 -19.95
C ALA A 653 18.44 32.14 -20.36
N ARG A 654 18.87 30.87 -20.25
CA ARG A 654 20.23 30.44 -20.64
C ARG A 654 20.52 30.51 -22.13
N ARG A 655 19.50 30.47 -22.97
CA ARG A 655 19.67 30.73 -24.41
C ARG A 655 19.93 32.21 -24.71
N ARG A 656 19.41 33.13 -23.89
CA ARG A 656 19.65 34.59 -24.04
C ARG A 656 20.94 35.03 -23.37
N GLU A 657 21.20 34.48 -22.19
CA GLU A 657 22.35 34.80 -21.35
C GLU A 657 22.99 33.49 -20.87
N PRO A 658 23.92 32.93 -21.66
CA PRO A 658 24.66 31.73 -21.27
C PRO A 658 25.44 31.94 -19.98
N ARG A 659 25.50 30.91 -19.14
CA ARG A 659 26.30 30.89 -17.91
C ARG A 659 27.21 29.65 -17.90
N ASP A 660 28.09 29.57 -16.92
CA ASP A 660 28.90 28.38 -16.70
C ASP A 660 28.12 27.31 -15.91
N ASP A 661 27.06 26.75 -16.51
CA ASP A 661 26.27 25.66 -15.93
C ASP A 661 25.94 24.55 -16.96
N LEU A 662 25.45 23.40 -16.47
CA LEU A 662 25.19 22.23 -17.30
C LEU A 662 24.21 22.56 -18.44
N LEU A 663 23.23 23.42 -18.16
CA LEU A 663 22.18 23.74 -19.12
C LEU A 663 22.71 24.57 -20.29
N SER A 664 23.53 25.58 -20.01
CA SER A 664 24.25 26.32 -21.04
C SER A 664 25.17 25.42 -21.85
N SER A 665 25.88 24.48 -21.21
CA SER A 665 26.71 23.55 -21.95
C SER A 665 25.91 22.58 -22.83
N LEU A 666 24.77 22.07 -22.37
CA LEU A 666 23.87 21.24 -23.19
C LEU A 666 23.24 22.02 -24.36
N LEU A 667 23.02 23.33 -24.20
CA LEU A 667 22.53 24.22 -25.25
C LEU A 667 23.58 24.48 -26.35
N HIS A 668 24.86 24.52 -25.98
CA HIS A 668 25.98 24.84 -26.87
C HIS A 668 26.85 23.62 -27.22
N ALA A 669 26.45 22.41 -26.82
CA ALA A 669 27.23 21.18 -27.03
C ALA A 669 27.42 20.76 -28.50
N GLY A 670 26.78 21.45 -29.45
CA GLY A 670 26.85 21.12 -30.88
C GLY A 670 27.96 21.86 -31.62
N GLU A 671 28.89 21.12 -32.20
CA GLU A 671 29.66 21.54 -33.38
C GLU A 671 28.97 20.91 -34.62
N ASP A 672 29.11 21.51 -35.80
CA ASP A 672 28.48 21.04 -37.07
C ASP A 672 26.94 21.03 -37.11
N GLY A 673 26.28 21.93 -36.36
CA GLY A 673 24.83 22.10 -36.43
C GLY A 673 24.00 21.04 -35.71
N GLU A 674 24.63 20.06 -35.05
CA GLU A 674 23.93 19.06 -34.24
C GLU A 674 23.64 19.57 -32.82
N ALA A 675 22.45 20.15 -32.63
CA ALA A 675 21.94 20.55 -31.31
C ALA A 675 20.84 19.62 -30.78
N LEU A 676 20.66 19.61 -29.46
CA LEU A 676 19.44 19.04 -28.87
C LEU A 676 18.26 19.92 -29.26
N THR A 677 17.19 19.31 -29.77
CA THR A 677 15.92 20.01 -29.96
C THR A 677 15.37 20.45 -28.60
N ASN A 678 14.44 21.42 -28.58
CA ASN A 678 13.85 21.89 -27.32
C ASN A 678 13.22 20.75 -26.50
N ASP A 679 12.56 19.80 -27.16
CA ASP A 679 11.94 18.65 -26.51
C ASP A 679 12.99 17.66 -25.98
N GLU A 680 14.08 17.43 -26.72
CA GLU A 680 15.17 16.55 -26.29
C GLU A 680 15.98 17.13 -25.14
N LEU A 681 16.26 18.44 -25.18
CA LEU A 681 16.90 19.14 -24.07
C LEU A 681 16.02 19.11 -22.82
N PHE A 682 14.73 19.44 -22.96
CA PHE A 682 13.78 19.37 -21.85
C PHE A 682 13.68 17.95 -21.27
N ALA A 683 13.54 16.93 -22.11
CA ALA A 683 13.46 15.53 -21.67
C ALA A 683 14.76 15.07 -20.98
N THR A 684 15.92 15.52 -21.47
CA THR A 684 17.24 15.20 -20.88
C THR A 684 17.39 15.86 -19.50
N VAL A 685 17.08 17.16 -19.37
CA VAL A 685 17.12 17.87 -18.09
C VAL A 685 16.17 17.25 -17.07
N MET A 686 14.95 16.91 -17.50
CA MET A 686 13.98 16.25 -16.64
C MET A 686 14.44 14.87 -16.19
N LEU A 687 15.07 14.08 -17.07
CA LEU A 687 15.65 12.78 -16.70
C LEU A 687 16.77 12.95 -15.67
N LEU A 688 17.69 13.89 -15.87
CA LEU A 688 18.80 14.16 -14.95
C LEU A 688 18.30 14.57 -13.57
N LEU A 689 17.32 15.48 -13.53
CA LEU A 689 16.67 15.88 -12.29
C LEU A 689 16.06 14.69 -11.55
N LEU A 690 15.37 13.79 -12.26
CA LEU A 690 14.70 12.63 -11.66
C LEU A 690 15.67 11.53 -11.23
N ALA A 691 16.68 11.24 -12.04
CA ALA A 691 17.64 10.17 -11.79
C ALA A 691 18.65 10.54 -10.70
N GLY A 692 19.08 11.80 -10.66
CA GLY A 692 20.20 12.26 -9.81
C GLY A 692 19.89 12.46 -8.33
N HIS A 693 18.62 12.41 -7.89
CA HIS A 693 18.29 12.65 -6.49
C HIS A 693 17.92 11.37 -5.70
N GLU A 694 16.91 10.60 -6.11
CA GLU A 694 16.45 9.45 -5.28
C GLU A 694 17.50 8.35 -5.21
N THR A 695 18.21 8.07 -6.31
CA THR A 695 19.17 6.96 -6.36
C THR A 695 20.40 7.24 -5.48
N THR A 696 20.96 8.44 -5.56
CA THR A 696 22.10 8.87 -4.73
C THR A 696 21.72 8.99 -3.26
N ALA A 697 20.53 9.52 -2.94
CA ALA A 697 20.05 9.58 -1.55
C ALA A 697 19.93 8.18 -0.92
N ASN A 698 19.48 7.21 -1.71
CA ASN A 698 19.38 5.81 -1.28
C ASN A 698 20.74 5.13 -1.18
N LEU A 699 21.71 5.45 -2.02
CA LEU A 699 23.10 5.02 -1.87
C LEU A 699 23.65 5.48 -0.52
N ILE A 700 23.55 6.77 -0.21
CA ILE A 700 24.07 7.36 1.03
C ILE A 700 23.34 6.75 2.23
N GLY A 701 22.00 6.81 2.24
CA GLY A 701 21.19 6.33 3.37
C GLY A 701 21.35 4.83 3.63
N MET A 702 21.20 3.98 2.61
CA MET A 702 21.37 2.54 2.80
C MET A 702 22.83 2.13 3.00
N GLY A 703 23.78 2.87 2.42
CA GLY A 703 25.20 2.64 2.63
C GLY A 703 25.60 2.87 4.08
N ILE A 704 25.15 3.98 4.67
CA ILE A 704 25.36 4.24 6.11
C ILE A 704 24.68 3.17 6.96
N LEU A 705 23.45 2.76 6.62
CA LEU A 705 22.79 1.65 7.32
C LEU A 705 23.61 0.35 7.27
N ALA A 706 24.16 -0.01 6.11
CA ALA A 706 25.00 -1.20 5.95
C ALA A 706 26.28 -1.13 6.79
N LEU A 707 26.89 0.05 6.90
CA LEU A 707 28.06 0.29 7.76
C LEU A 707 27.71 0.20 9.25
N LEU A 708 26.56 0.74 9.66
CA LEU A 708 26.08 0.62 11.05
C LEU A 708 25.76 -0.83 11.44
N GLN A 709 25.41 -1.67 10.46
CA GLN A 709 25.24 -3.12 10.63
C GLN A 709 26.57 -3.89 10.58
N SER A 710 27.67 -3.23 10.20
CA SER A 710 29.01 -3.81 10.06
C SER A 710 30.06 -2.94 10.79
N PRO A 711 30.02 -2.84 12.14
CA PRO A 711 30.84 -1.88 12.89
C PRO A 711 32.35 -1.95 12.58
N GLY A 712 32.91 -3.14 12.38
CA GLY A 712 34.32 -3.27 12.02
C GLY A 712 34.67 -2.69 10.64
N GLN A 713 33.74 -2.67 9.67
CA GLN A 713 33.95 -1.99 8.39
C GLN A 713 33.80 -0.47 8.52
N LEU A 714 32.89 -0.02 9.40
CA LEU A 714 32.72 1.39 9.74
C LEU A 714 33.98 1.96 10.42
N GLU A 715 34.59 1.21 11.34
CA GLU A 715 35.84 1.57 12.02
C GLU A 715 37.00 1.63 11.03
N ARG A 716 37.16 0.63 10.15
CA ARG A 716 38.17 0.66 9.08
C ARG A 716 38.09 1.92 8.22
N LEU A 717 36.88 2.35 7.85
CA LEU A 717 36.68 3.59 7.08
C LEU A 717 37.00 4.87 7.86
N ARG A 718 36.87 4.84 9.19
CA ARG A 718 37.27 5.98 10.05
C ARG A 718 38.78 6.07 10.21
N GLU A 719 39.46 4.93 10.30
CA GLU A 719 40.90 4.85 10.50
C GLU A 719 41.69 5.16 9.22
N ASP A 720 41.14 4.78 8.06
CA ASP A 720 41.80 4.92 6.76
C ASP A 720 40.88 5.59 5.73
N GLU A 721 41.04 6.91 5.54
CA GLU A 721 40.29 7.67 4.53
C GLU A 721 40.57 7.20 3.09
N THR A 722 41.70 6.51 2.83
CA THR A 722 41.98 5.95 1.50
C THR A 722 40.99 4.85 1.11
N LEU A 723 40.28 4.27 2.10
CA LEU A 723 39.23 3.28 1.89
C LEU A 723 37.87 3.91 1.53
N ILE A 724 37.68 5.23 1.60
CA ILE A 724 36.39 5.86 1.26
C ILE A 724 35.99 5.55 -0.19
N ARG A 725 36.90 5.74 -1.14
CA ARG A 725 36.63 5.47 -2.57
C ARG A 725 36.29 4.01 -2.87
N PRO A 726 37.12 3.00 -2.51
CA PRO A 726 36.74 1.61 -2.71
C PRO A 726 35.52 1.20 -1.87
N GLY A 727 35.34 1.82 -0.70
CA GLY A 727 34.17 1.65 0.15
C GLY A 727 32.88 2.08 -0.54
N VAL A 728 32.88 3.20 -1.26
CA VAL A 728 31.72 3.64 -2.07
C VAL A 728 31.37 2.64 -3.16
N GLU A 729 32.36 2.06 -3.87
CA GLU A 729 32.09 0.98 -4.85
C GLU A 729 31.52 -0.26 -4.16
N GLU A 730 32.03 -0.63 -2.99
CA GLU A 730 31.49 -1.76 -2.23
C GLU A 730 30.07 -1.48 -1.75
N LEU A 731 29.78 -0.31 -1.21
CA LEU A 731 28.43 0.06 -0.79
C LEU A 731 27.47 0.05 -1.97
N MET A 732 27.90 0.55 -3.12
CA MET A 732 27.13 0.54 -4.36
C MET A 732 26.79 -0.89 -4.80
N ARG A 733 27.77 -1.81 -4.80
CA ARG A 733 27.54 -3.25 -5.02
C ARG A 733 26.56 -3.81 -3.98
N PHE A 734 26.85 -3.59 -2.71
CA PHE A 734 26.20 -4.23 -1.58
C PHE A 734 24.73 -3.84 -1.45
N VAL A 735 24.40 -2.55 -1.58
CA VAL A 735 23.04 -2.05 -1.37
C VAL A 735 22.23 -1.99 -2.66
N SER A 736 22.89 -1.73 -3.81
CA SER A 736 22.31 -1.61 -5.15
C SER A 736 20.95 -0.88 -5.16
N PRO A 737 20.93 0.47 -5.08
CA PRO A 737 19.68 1.24 -4.98
C PRO A 737 18.69 0.93 -6.11
N VAL A 738 19.21 0.69 -7.32
CA VAL A 738 18.43 0.15 -8.45
C VAL A 738 18.42 -1.37 -8.37
N ARG A 739 17.26 -1.95 -8.07
CA ARG A 739 17.01 -3.39 -7.95
C ARG A 739 17.10 -4.11 -9.28
N PHE A 740 16.46 -3.57 -10.31
CA PHE A 740 16.45 -4.13 -11.66
C PHE A 740 16.23 -3.06 -12.71
N VAL A 741 16.68 -3.33 -13.93
CA VAL A 741 16.29 -2.57 -15.13
C VAL A 741 15.50 -3.45 -16.08
N THR A 742 14.57 -2.85 -16.82
CA THR A 742 13.76 -3.57 -17.81
C THR A 742 14.34 -3.43 -19.21
N ARG A 743 14.38 -4.54 -19.93
CA ARG A 743 14.65 -4.64 -21.37
C ARG A 743 13.56 -5.43 -22.05
N PHE A 744 13.54 -5.39 -23.37
CA PHE A 744 12.63 -6.17 -24.21
C PHE A 744 13.43 -6.94 -25.24
N THR A 745 13.06 -8.19 -25.49
CA THR A 745 13.69 -9.03 -26.51
C THR A 745 13.22 -8.61 -27.91
N ARG A 746 14.16 -8.30 -28.81
CA ARG A 746 13.89 -8.00 -30.23
C ARG A 746 13.62 -9.25 -31.05
N GLU A 747 14.14 -10.37 -30.59
CA GLU A 747 14.02 -11.71 -31.17
C GLU A 747 14.07 -12.74 -30.04
N GLU A 748 13.88 -14.02 -30.34
CA GLU A 748 14.00 -15.08 -29.35
C GLU A 748 15.44 -15.19 -28.81
N VAL A 749 15.60 -15.29 -27.49
CA VAL A 749 16.91 -15.39 -26.83
C VAL A 749 16.90 -16.46 -25.75
N THR A 750 17.89 -17.35 -25.76
CA THR A 750 18.08 -18.36 -24.71
C THR A 750 19.09 -17.89 -23.67
N LEU A 751 18.69 -17.85 -22.39
CA LEU A 751 19.55 -17.53 -21.24
C LEU A 751 19.46 -18.65 -20.20
N SER A 752 20.59 -19.14 -19.70
CA SER A 752 20.65 -20.26 -18.73
C SER A 752 19.70 -21.44 -19.06
N GLY A 753 19.64 -21.83 -20.35
CA GLY A 753 18.80 -22.93 -20.84
C GLY A 753 17.30 -22.61 -21.00
N VAL A 754 16.89 -21.37 -20.73
CA VAL A 754 15.50 -20.91 -20.84
C VAL A 754 15.34 -20.01 -22.05
N THR A 755 14.44 -20.39 -22.95
CA THR A 755 14.10 -19.61 -24.15
C THR A 755 13.10 -18.51 -23.82
N ILE A 756 13.50 -17.26 -24.02
CA ILE A 756 12.69 -16.06 -23.85
C ILE A 756 12.17 -15.63 -25.23
N PRO A 757 10.84 -15.56 -25.45
CA PRO A 757 10.28 -15.24 -26.76
C PRO A 757 10.51 -13.78 -27.14
N GLN A 758 10.43 -13.47 -28.43
CA GLN A 758 10.42 -12.10 -28.95
C GLN A 758 9.31 -11.25 -28.31
N GLY A 759 9.60 -9.97 -28.07
CA GLY A 759 8.64 -9.00 -27.51
C GLY A 759 8.46 -9.09 -25.99
N ALA A 760 9.16 -10.01 -25.33
CA ALA A 760 9.00 -10.27 -23.91
C ALA A 760 9.71 -9.22 -23.05
N PRO A 761 9.06 -8.70 -21.99
CA PRO A 761 9.74 -7.87 -21.00
C PRO A 761 10.65 -8.72 -20.11
N VAL A 762 11.89 -8.28 -19.94
CA VAL A 762 12.94 -8.93 -19.15
C VAL A 762 13.47 -7.97 -18.09
N ALA A 763 13.41 -8.36 -16.83
CA ALA A 763 14.00 -7.65 -15.70
C ALA A 763 15.37 -8.23 -15.37
N ALA A 764 16.40 -7.46 -15.69
CA ALA A 764 17.78 -7.72 -15.27
C ALA A 764 17.96 -7.30 -13.80
N VAL A 765 17.99 -8.27 -12.87
CA VAL A 765 17.98 -8.03 -11.42
C VAL A 765 19.39 -7.71 -10.91
N LEU A 766 19.78 -6.44 -11.03
CA LEU A 766 21.09 -5.91 -10.60
C LEU A 766 21.41 -6.25 -9.14
N LEU A 767 20.41 -6.14 -8.24
CA LEU A 767 20.55 -6.45 -6.82
C LEU A 767 20.94 -7.91 -6.57
N SER A 768 20.48 -8.84 -7.43
CA SER A 768 20.86 -10.24 -7.38
C SER A 768 22.25 -10.46 -7.97
N ALA A 769 22.51 -9.90 -9.15
CA ALA A 769 23.79 -10.04 -9.85
C ALA A 769 24.97 -9.52 -9.01
N ASN A 770 24.78 -8.43 -8.27
CA ASN A 770 25.81 -7.86 -7.38
C ASN A 770 26.08 -8.69 -6.12
N ARG A 771 25.31 -9.76 -5.89
CA ARG A 771 25.49 -10.75 -4.82
C ARG A 771 25.77 -12.15 -5.36
N ASP A 772 26.15 -12.26 -6.64
CA ASP A 772 26.42 -13.55 -7.26
C ASP A 772 27.78 -14.11 -6.77
N ALA A 773 27.73 -15.24 -6.06
CA ALA A 773 28.91 -15.93 -5.54
C ALA A 773 29.84 -16.45 -6.65
N ALA A 774 29.35 -16.61 -7.88
CA ALA A 774 30.19 -16.98 -9.02
C ALA A 774 31.17 -15.85 -9.43
N ILE A 775 30.91 -14.60 -9.03
CA ILE A 775 31.70 -13.43 -9.40
C ILE A 775 32.35 -12.77 -8.20
N PHE A 776 31.65 -12.72 -7.06
CA PHE A 776 32.14 -12.08 -5.85
C PHE A 776 32.34 -13.12 -4.74
N ALA A 777 33.57 -13.29 -4.26
CA ALA A 777 33.85 -14.10 -3.08
C ALA A 777 33.18 -13.48 -1.84
N GLU A 778 32.57 -14.31 -0.98
CA GLU A 778 31.79 -13.86 0.19
C GLU A 778 30.85 -12.67 -0.18
N PRO A 779 29.92 -12.86 -1.13
CA PRO A 779 29.17 -11.75 -1.72
C PRO A 779 28.29 -11.04 -0.68
N ASP A 780 27.90 -11.73 0.39
CA ASP A 780 27.03 -11.20 1.43
C ASP A 780 27.72 -10.52 2.59
N ARG A 781 29.06 -10.56 2.60
CA ARG A 781 29.88 -9.80 3.53
C ARG A 781 30.25 -8.45 2.93
N LEU A 782 30.06 -7.39 3.72
CA LEU A 782 30.52 -6.06 3.38
C LEU A 782 32.05 -5.99 3.58
N ASP A 783 32.79 -5.67 2.53
CA ASP A 783 34.24 -5.40 2.60
C ASP A 783 34.59 -4.09 1.87
N VAL A 784 34.84 -3.03 2.63
CA VAL A 784 35.14 -1.69 2.08
C VAL A 784 36.45 -1.65 1.28
N GLY A 785 37.30 -2.67 1.42
CA GLY A 785 38.55 -2.82 0.67
C GLY A 785 38.43 -3.69 -0.58
N ARG A 786 37.24 -4.20 -0.92
CA ARG A 786 37.05 -5.22 -1.97
C ARG A 786 37.66 -4.80 -3.30
N ARG A 787 38.60 -5.61 -3.81
CA ARG A 787 39.19 -5.46 -5.15
C ARG A 787 39.44 -6.84 -5.78
N PRO A 788 39.14 -7.02 -7.09
CA PRO A 788 38.37 -6.12 -7.96
C PRO A 788 36.88 -6.05 -7.56
N ASN A 789 36.20 -4.95 -7.89
CA ASN A 789 34.77 -4.78 -7.65
C ASN A 789 34.04 -4.40 -8.94
N ARG A 790 33.67 -5.40 -9.75
CA ARG A 790 33.03 -5.22 -11.06
C ARG A 790 31.50 -5.26 -10.93
N HIS A 791 30.92 -4.41 -10.09
CA HIS A 791 29.48 -4.42 -9.88
C HIS A 791 28.68 -3.85 -11.06
N LEU A 792 27.43 -4.29 -11.22
CA LEU A 792 26.48 -3.84 -12.24
C LEU A 792 25.48 -2.81 -11.72
N ALA A 793 25.70 -2.22 -10.54
CA ALA A 793 24.75 -1.28 -9.91
C ALA A 793 24.46 -0.02 -10.76
N PHE A 794 25.42 0.41 -11.59
CA PHE A 794 25.24 1.49 -12.57
C PHE A 794 24.70 1.01 -13.93
N GLY A 795 24.25 -0.24 -14.02
CA GLY A 795 23.89 -0.90 -15.26
C GLY A 795 25.11 -1.22 -16.13
N GLY A 796 24.90 -1.35 -17.44
CA GLY A 796 25.92 -1.71 -18.40
C GLY A 796 25.50 -1.42 -19.83
N GLY A 797 26.45 -1.56 -20.76
CA GLY A 797 26.22 -1.34 -22.18
C GLY A 797 25.94 0.13 -22.53
N PRO A 798 25.18 0.39 -23.61
CA PRO A 798 24.86 1.75 -24.07
C PRO A 798 24.20 2.63 -22.99
N HIS A 799 23.47 2.00 -22.06
CA HIS A 799 22.70 2.68 -21.01
C HIS A 799 23.45 2.74 -19.65
N TYR A 800 24.77 2.56 -19.63
CA TYR A 800 25.57 2.76 -18.41
C TYR A 800 25.28 4.14 -17.79
N CYS A 801 25.18 4.22 -16.46
CA CYS A 801 24.76 5.44 -15.77
C CYS A 801 25.60 6.67 -16.16
N LEU A 802 24.95 7.71 -16.69
CA LEU A 802 25.60 8.96 -17.07
C LEU A 802 26.14 9.72 -15.84
N GLY A 803 25.41 9.68 -14.72
CA GLY A 803 25.76 10.35 -13.48
C GLY A 803 26.69 9.56 -12.55
N ALA A 804 27.30 8.47 -13.03
CA ALA A 804 28.04 7.55 -12.16
C ALA A 804 29.24 8.20 -11.46
N ALA A 805 29.93 9.15 -12.10
CA ALA A 805 31.03 9.90 -11.48
C ALA A 805 30.53 10.85 -10.39
N LEU A 806 29.41 11.53 -10.63
CA LEU A 806 28.82 12.46 -9.67
C LEU A 806 28.27 11.73 -8.44
N ALA A 807 27.56 10.62 -8.63
CA ALA A 807 27.04 9.81 -7.52
C ALA A 807 28.16 9.27 -6.62
N ARG A 808 29.31 8.90 -7.20
CA ARG A 808 30.52 8.52 -6.44
C ARG A 808 31.04 9.69 -5.63
N LEU A 809 31.27 10.84 -6.27
CA LEU A 809 31.76 12.05 -5.61
C LEU A 809 30.86 12.47 -4.44
N GLU A 810 29.54 12.48 -4.64
CA GLU A 810 28.59 12.82 -3.58
C GLU A 810 28.65 11.84 -2.41
N ALA A 811 28.70 10.54 -2.68
CA ALA A 811 28.81 9.53 -1.62
C ALA A 811 30.16 9.56 -0.91
N GLU A 812 31.26 9.81 -1.61
CA GLU A 812 32.60 9.98 -1.05
C GLU A 812 32.61 11.14 -0.05
N VAL A 813 32.17 12.32 -0.49
CA VAL A 813 32.14 13.53 0.34
C VAL A 813 31.17 13.35 1.52
N ALA A 814 29.97 12.83 1.27
CA ALA A 814 28.97 12.64 2.30
C ALA A 814 29.42 11.63 3.38
N LEU A 815 30.05 10.54 2.97
CA LEU A 815 30.53 9.53 3.92
C LEU A 815 31.72 10.07 4.71
N SER A 816 32.70 10.65 4.03
CA SER A 816 33.91 11.21 4.64
C SER A 816 33.59 12.29 5.68
N ALA A 817 32.72 13.26 5.34
CA ALA A 817 32.31 14.31 6.28
C ALA A 817 31.53 13.77 7.47
N LEU A 818 30.58 12.85 7.26
CA LEU A 818 29.80 12.26 8.36
C LEU A 818 30.71 11.51 9.34
N LEU A 819 31.67 10.74 8.84
CA LEU A 819 32.59 9.96 9.67
C LEU A 819 33.53 10.86 10.48
N ARG A 820 34.04 11.95 9.89
CA ARG A 820 34.82 12.96 10.62
C ARG A 820 33.99 13.68 11.68
N ARG A 821 32.78 14.12 11.36
CA ARG A 821 31.96 14.96 12.26
C ARG A 821 31.30 14.18 13.40
N THR A 822 31.17 12.85 13.30
CA THR A 822 30.40 12.05 14.26
C THR A 822 31.18 10.88 14.86
N GLY A 823 31.24 10.85 16.19
CA GLY A 823 31.72 9.73 16.97
C GLY A 823 30.59 8.92 17.60
N ASP A 824 30.82 7.62 17.77
CA ASP A 824 29.86 6.67 18.36
C ASP A 824 28.44 6.73 17.71
N LEU A 825 28.43 6.77 16.37
CA LEU A 825 27.22 6.75 15.56
C LEU A 825 26.55 5.37 15.64
N ARG A 826 25.29 5.32 16.09
CA ARG A 826 24.51 4.07 16.26
C ARG A 826 23.10 4.19 15.71
N LEU A 827 22.52 3.06 15.31
CA LEU A 827 21.12 3.01 14.90
C LEU A 827 20.19 3.21 16.11
N ALA A 828 19.20 4.10 16.00
CA ALA A 828 18.29 4.44 17.10
C ALA A 828 16.98 3.61 17.11
N ILE A 829 16.82 2.71 16.15
CA ILE A 829 15.67 1.82 15.96
C ILE A 829 16.15 0.47 15.43
N ALA A 830 15.29 -0.54 15.36
CA ALA A 830 15.64 -1.76 14.64
C ALA A 830 15.71 -1.47 13.12
N SER A 831 16.61 -2.16 12.40
CA SER A 831 16.79 -1.97 10.96
C SER A 831 15.50 -2.22 10.15
N VAL A 832 14.62 -3.11 10.63
CA VAL A 832 13.33 -3.42 10.00
C VAL A 832 12.37 -2.23 10.02
N ASP A 833 12.54 -1.33 11.00
CA ASP A 833 11.68 -0.19 11.22
C ASP A 833 12.10 1.06 10.42
N CYS A 834 13.15 0.97 9.59
CA CYS A 834 13.60 2.03 8.68
C CYS A 834 12.64 2.31 7.50
N GLY A 835 11.49 1.60 7.45
CA GLY A 835 10.45 1.83 6.44
C GLY A 835 10.85 1.33 5.05
N TRP A 836 11.34 0.09 5.00
CA TRP A 836 11.76 -0.59 3.77
C TRP A 836 10.64 -0.70 2.74
N GLN A 837 10.99 -0.41 1.49
CA GLN A 837 10.05 -0.44 0.39
C GLN A 837 10.72 -0.67 -0.97
N PHE A 838 10.04 -1.40 -1.85
CA PHE A 838 10.36 -1.41 -3.27
C PHE A 838 9.53 -0.36 -4.01
N ARG A 839 10.19 0.52 -4.79
CA ARG A 839 9.52 1.57 -5.58
C ARG A 839 10.18 1.73 -6.94
N LEU A 840 9.42 1.57 -8.04
CA LEU A 840 9.90 1.79 -9.41
C LEU A 840 11.19 1.03 -9.81
N GLY A 841 11.37 -0.17 -9.27
CA GLY A 841 12.62 -0.91 -9.48
C GLY A 841 13.77 -0.43 -8.61
N LEU A 842 13.52 0.45 -7.64
CA LEU A 842 14.42 0.80 -6.55
C LEU A 842 14.11 0.00 -5.28
N ARG A 843 15.14 -0.20 -4.46
CA ARG A 843 15.06 -0.63 -3.06
C ARG A 843 15.50 0.53 -2.18
N MET A 844 14.70 0.88 -1.17
CA MET A 844 14.95 2.08 -0.37
C MET A 844 14.40 1.97 1.06
N ILE A 845 14.86 2.89 1.91
CA ILE A 845 14.36 3.17 3.26
C ILE A 845 13.70 4.56 3.30
N SER A 846 12.72 4.78 4.17
CA SER A 846 12.03 6.07 4.30
C SER A 846 12.57 6.93 5.44
N ARG A 847 13.30 6.34 6.37
CA ARG A 847 13.93 7.00 7.52
C ARG A 847 15.16 6.23 7.97
N LEU A 848 16.15 6.93 8.54
CA LEU A 848 17.29 6.33 9.23
C LEU A 848 17.58 7.08 10.54
N PRO A 849 16.78 6.84 11.60
CA PRO A 849 17.03 7.43 12.90
C PRO A 849 18.33 6.89 13.51
N VAL A 850 19.25 7.77 13.85
CA VAL A 850 20.53 7.45 14.49
C VAL A 850 20.73 8.24 15.77
N THR A 851 21.50 7.69 16.68
CA THR A 851 22.05 8.39 17.84
C THR A 851 23.51 8.72 17.59
N ILE A 852 23.93 9.91 18.02
CA ILE A 852 25.30 10.41 17.91
C ILE A 852 25.82 10.58 19.34
N GLY A 853 26.88 9.85 19.69
CA GLY A 853 27.46 9.93 21.03
C GLY A 853 28.19 11.25 21.28
N HIS A 854 28.96 11.71 20.28
CA HIS A 854 29.56 13.05 20.31
C HIS A 854 29.77 13.61 18.90
N TRP A 855 29.68 14.92 18.81
CA TRP A 855 30.03 15.68 17.62
C TRP A 855 31.48 16.15 17.74
N GLN A 856 32.22 16.13 16.63
CA GLN A 856 33.52 16.78 16.54
C GLN A 856 33.36 18.20 16.01
N ASP A 857 33.97 19.17 16.70
CA ASP A 857 33.96 20.58 16.30
C ASP A 857 34.96 20.83 15.17
N THR A 858 34.52 21.57 14.15
CA THR A 858 35.28 21.92 12.94
C THR A 858 36.43 22.92 13.19
N ALA A 859 36.57 23.46 14.41
CA ALA A 859 37.49 24.56 14.68
C ALA A 859 38.98 24.19 14.76
N ALA A 860 39.36 22.91 14.74
CA ALA A 860 40.74 22.49 14.99
C ALA A 860 41.58 22.12 13.74
N THR A 861 41.00 21.89 12.56
CA THR A 861 41.74 21.20 11.47
C THR A 861 42.15 22.07 10.28
N HIS A 862 41.98 23.40 10.35
CA HIS A 862 42.51 24.34 9.33
C HIS A 862 43.68 25.22 9.81
N ARG A 863 44.33 24.86 10.92
CA ARG A 863 45.66 25.38 11.28
C ARG A 863 46.64 24.23 11.53
N GLN A 864 47.11 23.61 10.46
CA GLN A 864 48.45 23.03 10.38
C GLN A 864 48.86 22.89 8.92
#